data_AF-A0A2M9ZZ48-F1
#
_entry.id   AF-A0A2M9ZZ48-F1
#
_cell.length_a   1.000
_cell.length_b   1.000
_cell.length_c   1.000
_cell.angle_alpha   90.00
_cell.angle_beta   90.00
_cell.angle_gamma   90.00
#
_symmetry.space_group_name_H-M   'P 1'
#
loop_
_entity.id
_entity.type
_entity.pdbx_description
1 polymer ?
#
loop_
_entity_poly.entity_id
_entity_poly.type
_entity_poly.pdbx_seq_one_letter_code
_entity_poly.pdbx_strand_id
1 'polypeptide(L)'
;MKTKNPKKPIVSLLLVLLLGQCGPTEPSPITGIETPSTNWEQEKSPYIISNWAFSEIPPGNFFHGHFPVLPGQNSENPSGQDSYKIESFLAAPSNISNYNPKQKDSSFVFFHSVKRSKNDLDILLSAYVPFCPSGCYLGVKSEGKEQLIIPGESEDSSKPRIVVIPFQNEEVTLALQLFPFNGPRNMMENPIVGSFSEIQTVYLVKALRVLLFSSLEFFSFFFFAFIYIRRPQDKFNLSFSLLNLSLAIWYPAYEGWFQYVVDSPWTWVIFGYSLGAFLPILFYEFTIGIFQAPRNIPGRILQFLFILLTIWPSLEYGLTGGHQYFGKVAFQIFLVILVFFYMNTLYIFFRYRWSSILSFRWVVTGLILVAVSSFYTVMSFAGFGTAQPWVNESFLVLTLLFSLALAKRYAEVFRALEKSEGKLKSLNESLETKVEERTKIIELQKAELVQKGRILAKDLSIAGKIQNALLPTELPVIPNARISYRYKPMMEIGGDLLDVIYDPSTSSLGMFIGDVTGHGVSAALLASMLKMTLGDWSILLQDPSSLLLHIRNQFEGKLDGHFITATLVTVDLRSGKTLIANAGHPECLVLRKSGLVEFYRPKGVAIYEAIPTTYQTESVDLLPGDKVVLYTDGIPDSRNSEGEFFGEDRLSDLLRKNSFRPPEELCDSVIHGVQSFQGEFQHQDDMALLVVEYLG
;
A
#
# COMPACT_ATOMS: atom_id res chain seq x y z
N MET A 1 -57.76 35.19 3.18
CA MET A 1 -56.34 34.91 2.83
C MET A 1 -55.42 35.87 3.58
N LYS A 2 -54.81 35.39 4.66
CA LYS A 2 -53.61 35.96 5.29
C LYS A 2 -52.74 34.76 5.66
N THR A 3 -51.61 34.60 4.99
CA THR A 3 -50.67 33.49 5.16
C THR A 3 -49.86 33.70 6.44
N LYS A 4 -50.06 32.84 7.45
CA LYS A 4 -49.17 32.73 8.62
C LYS A 4 -48.10 31.67 8.32
N ASN A 5 -46.84 32.09 8.42
CA ASN A 5 -45.60 31.35 8.18
C ASN A 5 -45.56 29.91 8.76
N PRO A 6 -45.24 28.87 7.97
CA PRO A 6 -45.12 27.48 8.45
C PRO A 6 -43.71 27.12 8.97
N LYS A 7 -42.82 28.10 9.21
CA LYS A 7 -41.41 27.84 9.55
C LYS A 7 -41.09 27.72 11.05
N LYS A 8 -42.03 28.04 11.95
CA LYS A 8 -41.83 27.92 13.42
C LYS A 8 -42.15 26.54 14.05
N PRO A 9 -43.12 25.72 13.58
CA PRO A 9 -43.43 24.47 14.27
C PRO A 9 -42.36 23.38 14.05
N ILE A 10 -41.68 23.37 12.90
CA ILE A 10 -40.67 22.33 12.59
C ILE A 10 -39.39 22.49 13.43
N VAL A 11 -38.94 23.73 13.65
CA VAL A 11 -37.78 24.02 14.50
C VAL A 11 -38.12 23.82 15.98
N SER A 12 -39.35 24.15 16.39
CA SER A 12 -39.86 23.88 17.73
C SER A 12 -40.03 22.38 18.02
N LEU A 13 -40.49 21.60 17.03
CA LEU A 13 -40.63 20.14 17.16
C LEU A 13 -39.26 19.46 17.21
N LEU A 14 -38.28 19.92 16.41
CA LEU A 14 -36.90 19.45 16.48
C LEU A 14 -36.23 19.82 17.82
N LEU A 15 -36.46 21.02 18.36
CA LEU A 15 -35.91 21.40 19.67
C LEU A 15 -36.54 20.60 20.82
N VAL A 16 -37.84 20.32 20.76
CA VAL A 16 -38.53 19.49 21.77
C VAL A 16 -38.09 18.02 21.69
N LEU A 17 -37.81 17.51 20.50
CA LEU A 17 -37.23 16.17 20.30
C LEU A 17 -35.76 16.07 20.77
N LEU A 18 -35.02 17.20 20.80
CA LEU A 18 -33.59 17.24 21.14
C LEU A 18 -33.27 17.66 22.59
N LEU A 19 -34.13 18.44 23.27
CA LEU A 19 -33.80 19.06 24.56
C LEU A 19 -34.48 18.45 25.79
N GLY A 20 -35.30 17.40 25.63
CA GLY A 20 -35.69 16.52 26.73
C GLY A 20 -36.17 17.20 28.02
N GLN A 21 -37.04 18.20 27.95
CA GLN A 21 -37.65 18.79 29.15
C GLN A 21 -39.15 18.50 29.23
N CYS A 22 -39.49 17.49 30.01
CA CYS A 22 -40.63 17.53 30.93
C CYS A 22 -40.04 17.23 32.31
N GLY A 23 -39.96 18.23 33.19
CA GLY A 23 -39.29 18.10 34.48
C GLY A 23 -40.06 17.20 35.46
N PRO A 24 -39.37 16.48 36.36
CA PRO A 24 -39.98 15.92 37.55
C PRO A 24 -39.75 16.86 38.74
N THR A 25 -40.81 17.17 39.47
CA THR A 25 -40.73 17.68 40.85
C THR A 25 -40.19 16.59 41.78
N GLU A 26 -39.44 17.02 42.79
CA GLU A 26 -38.72 16.24 43.79
C GLU A 26 -39.55 15.14 44.50
N PRO A 27 -38.93 14.04 44.95
CA PRO A 27 -39.47 13.23 46.02
C PRO A 27 -38.91 13.68 47.38
N SER A 28 -39.80 14.04 48.30
CA SER A 28 -39.50 14.19 49.73
C SER A 28 -39.35 12.81 50.41
N PRO A 29 -38.54 12.70 51.48
CA PRO A 29 -38.42 11.45 52.23
C PRO A 29 -39.72 11.15 52.99
N ILE A 30 -40.25 9.95 52.83
CA ILE A 30 -41.47 9.49 53.49
C ILE A 30 -41.13 9.05 54.93
N THR A 31 -41.50 9.89 55.89
CA THR A 31 -41.88 9.47 57.24
C THR A 31 -43.35 9.79 57.42
N GLY A 32 -44.17 8.79 57.70
CA GLY A 32 -45.62 8.93 57.93
C GLY A 32 -46.44 8.54 56.70
N ILE A 33 -47.28 7.51 56.85
CA ILE A 33 -48.18 7.02 55.81
C ILE A 33 -49.42 7.94 55.82
N GLU A 34 -49.44 8.91 54.92
CA GLU A 34 -50.68 9.53 54.44
C GLU A 34 -50.92 9.05 53.00
N THR A 35 -52.13 8.57 52.71
CA THR A 35 -52.56 8.33 51.32
C THR A 35 -52.71 9.68 50.62
N PRO A 36 -51.92 10.01 49.59
CA PRO A 36 -52.00 11.32 48.96
C PRO A 36 -53.29 11.43 48.13
N SER A 37 -54.23 12.27 48.55
CA SER A 37 -55.33 12.74 47.69
C SER A 37 -54.80 13.88 46.81
N THR A 38 -54.67 13.65 45.49
CA THR A 38 -54.18 14.69 44.57
C THR A 38 -55.30 15.25 43.71
N ASN A 39 -55.54 16.57 43.82
CA ASN A 39 -56.42 17.32 42.92
C ASN A 39 -55.77 17.49 41.54
N TRP A 40 -56.51 17.19 40.47
CA TRP A 40 -56.06 17.39 39.10
C TRP A 40 -56.25 18.87 38.70
N GLU A 41 -55.19 19.67 38.77
CA GLU A 41 -55.19 21.06 38.29
C GLU A 41 -54.86 21.14 36.80
N GLN A 42 -55.57 22.01 36.07
CA GLN A 42 -55.53 22.17 34.61
C GLN A 42 -54.15 22.42 33.98
N GLU A 43 -53.11 22.70 34.76
CA GLU A 43 -51.80 23.12 34.24
C GLU A 43 -50.85 21.97 33.85
N LYS A 44 -51.16 20.70 34.16
CA LYS A 44 -50.27 19.56 33.85
C LYS A 44 -51.02 18.34 33.28
N SER A 45 -51.39 18.41 32.01
CA SER A 45 -51.91 17.29 31.21
C SER A 45 -50.87 16.78 30.22
N PRO A 46 -50.67 15.45 30.03
CA PRO A 46 -51.20 14.34 30.83
C PRO A 46 -50.46 14.19 32.18
N TYR A 47 -51.14 13.59 33.16
CA TYR A 47 -50.62 13.43 34.51
C TYR A 47 -49.78 12.15 34.63
N ILE A 48 -48.53 12.34 35.05
CA ILE A 48 -47.59 11.26 35.36
C ILE A 48 -47.67 11.04 36.88
N ILE A 49 -48.12 9.88 37.31
CA ILE A 49 -48.23 9.56 38.73
C ILE A 49 -46.81 9.38 39.28
N SER A 50 -46.30 10.28 40.13
CA SER A 50 -44.88 10.30 40.56
C SER A 50 -44.60 9.62 41.90
N ASN A 51 -45.61 9.47 42.77
CA ASN A 51 -45.47 8.93 44.14
C ASN A 51 -46.37 7.69 44.33
N TRP A 52 -45.93 6.54 43.82
CA TRP A 52 -46.62 5.25 43.93
C TRP A 52 -46.25 4.57 45.25
N ALA A 53 -47.21 4.31 46.13
CA ALA A 53 -46.96 3.56 47.37
C ALA A 53 -46.99 2.04 47.11
N PHE A 54 -46.03 1.31 47.70
CA PHE A 54 -45.90 -0.13 47.57
C PHE A 54 -46.35 -0.81 48.87
N SER A 55 -47.14 -1.88 48.74
CA SER A 55 -47.33 -2.85 49.84
C SER A 55 -47.02 -4.26 49.33
N GLU A 56 -46.09 -4.96 49.98
CA GLU A 56 -45.89 -6.40 49.76
C GLU A 56 -47.00 -7.14 50.49
N ILE A 57 -47.83 -7.86 49.75
CA ILE A 57 -48.83 -8.75 50.35
C ILE A 57 -48.19 -10.13 50.52
N PRO A 58 -48.03 -10.65 51.75
CA PRO A 58 -47.49 -11.99 51.96
C PRO A 58 -48.44 -13.07 51.39
N PRO A 59 -47.91 -14.20 50.90
CA PRO A 59 -48.72 -15.24 50.28
C PRO A 59 -49.73 -15.84 51.27
N GLY A 60 -51.03 -15.80 50.91
CA GLY A 60 -52.11 -16.44 51.68
C GLY A 60 -53.05 -15.50 52.45
N ASN A 61 -52.75 -14.19 52.54
CA ASN A 61 -53.65 -13.21 53.16
C ASN A 61 -54.55 -12.56 52.12
N PHE A 62 -55.70 -13.19 51.84
CA PHE A 62 -56.85 -12.44 51.32
C PHE A 62 -57.54 -11.75 52.50
N PHE A 63 -57.65 -10.43 52.48
CA PHE A 63 -58.18 -9.64 53.59
C PHE A 63 -59.61 -10.07 53.96
N HIS A 64 -59.74 -10.78 55.08
CA HIS A 64 -60.94 -10.76 55.91
C HIS A 64 -60.55 -10.18 57.27
N GLY A 65 -60.95 -8.94 57.54
CA GLY A 65 -60.90 -8.34 58.89
C GLY A 65 -59.72 -7.40 59.18
N HIS A 66 -60.08 -6.22 59.72
CA HIS A 66 -59.35 -5.22 60.51
C HIS A 66 -57.82 -5.14 60.41
N PHE A 67 -57.33 -3.98 59.95
CA PHE A 67 -55.93 -3.55 60.14
C PHE A 67 -55.60 -3.41 61.65
N PRO A 68 -54.41 -3.82 62.10
CA PRO A 68 -53.95 -3.53 63.45
C PRO A 68 -53.52 -2.06 63.56
N VAL A 69 -54.07 -1.36 64.57
CA VAL A 69 -53.59 -0.05 65.03
C VAL A 69 -52.19 -0.22 65.64
N LEU A 70 -51.21 0.57 65.20
CA LEU A 70 -49.90 0.67 65.88
C LEU A 70 -49.88 1.85 66.87
N PRO A 71 -49.14 1.71 68.00
CA PRO A 71 -49.31 2.55 69.17
C PRO A 71 -48.44 3.81 69.12
N GLY A 72 -49.00 4.93 69.57
CA GLY A 72 -48.22 6.10 70.01
C GLY A 72 -48.59 7.41 69.32
N GLN A 73 -49.59 8.10 69.86
CA GLN A 73 -49.49 9.51 70.25
C GLN A 73 -50.74 9.88 71.07
N ASN A 74 -50.50 10.28 72.31
CA ASN A 74 -51.51 10.77 73.24
C ASN A 74 -52.00 12.16 72.80
N SER A 75 -53.32 12.34 72.74
CA SER A 75 -53.95 13.56 73.23
C SER A 75 -55.30 13.23 73.84
N GLU A 76 -55.47 13.68 75.06
CA GLU A 76 -56.56 13.37 75.97
C GLU A 76 -57.92 13.94 75.52
N ASN A 77 -58.96 13.12 75.69
CA ASN A 77 -60.31 13.46 76.16
C ASN A 77 -61.31 14.16 75.20
N PRO A 78 -62.63 14.11 75.50
CA PRO A 78 -63.51 12.97 75.23
C PRO A 78 -64.84 13.39 74.54
N SER A 79 -65.70 12.41 74.24
CA SER A 79 -67.12 12.55 73.86
C SER A 79 -67.45 12.79 72.37
N GLY A 80 -68.30 11.91 71.84
CA GLY A 80 -68.89 12.00 70.51
C GLY A 80 -68.49 10.84 69.61
N GLN A 81 -69.37 9.85 69.50
CA GLN A 81 -69.26 8.78 68.50
C GLN A 81 -69.16 9.38 67.09
N ASP A 82 -68.12 8.98 66.35
CA ASP A 82 -68.22 8.71 64.92
C ASP A 82 -67.22 7.60 64.59
N SER A 83 -67.74 6.37 64.55
CA SER A 83 -67.04 5.21 64.03
C SER A 83 -66.86 5.39 62.52
N TYR A 84 -65.69 5.82 62.06
CA TYR A 84 -65.35 5.72 60.64
C TYR A 84 -65.24 4.25 60.26
N LYS A 85 -66.31 3.75 59.66
CA LYS A 85 -66.45 2.39 59.13
C LYS A 85 -65.69 2.33 57.81
N ILE A 86 -64.40 1.97 57.85
CA ILE A 86 -63.67 1.61 56.63
C ILE A 86 -64.14 0.21 56.22
N GLU A 87 -65.06 0.15 55.27
CA GLU A 87 -65.48 -1.12 54.67
C GLU A 87 -64.31 -1.79 53.94
N SER A 88 -64.16 -3.09 54.20
CA SER A 88 -63.20 -3.98 53.54
C SER A 88 -63.22 -3.81 52.01
N PHE A 89 -62.08 -3.46 51.42
CA PHE A 89 -61.95 -3.13 49.99
C PHE A 89 -61.95 -4.33 49.02
N LEU A 90 -62.37 -5.52 49.44
CA LEU A 90 -62.31 -6.73 48.61
C LEU A 90 -63.64 -7.48 48.69
N ALA A 91 -64.47 -7.35 47.64
CA ALA A 91 -65.50 -8.34 47.36
C ALA A 91 -64.79 -9.54 46.70
N ALA A 92 -65.02 -10.75 47.19
CA ALA A 92 -64.52 -11.96 46.56
C ALA A 92 -65.20 -12.13 45.19
N PRO A 93 -64.46 -12.13 44.06
CA PRO A 93 -65.02 -12.58 42.80
C PRO A 93 -65.15 -14.10 42.88
N SER A 94 -66.36 -14.61 42.71
CA SER A 94 -66.73 -16.03 42.77
C SER A 94 -66.09 -16.92 41.69
N ASN A 95 -64.94 -16.55 41.13
CA ASN A 95 -64.20 -17.34 40.11
C ASN A 95 -62.66 -17.24 40.21
N ILE A 96 -62.08 -17.04 41.41
CA ILE A 96 -60.62 -17.24 41.66
C ILE A 96 -60.31 -18.71 42.02
N SER A 97 -61.19 -19.66 41.70
CA SER A 97 -61.05 -21.07 42.05
C SER A 97 -59.90 -21.82 41.35
N ASN A 98 -59.23 -21.21 40.36
CA ASN A 98 -58.08 -21.80 39.65
C ASN A 98 -56.71 -21.20 40.03
N TYR A 99 -56.64 -20.28 41.00
CA TYR A 99 -55.35 -19.74 41.43
C TYR A 99 -54.64 -20.74 42.37
N ASN A 100 -53.52 -21.29 41.92
CA ASN A 100 -52.75 -22.29 42.66
C ASN A 100 -51.80 -21.61 43.67
N PRO A 101 -52.07 -21.64 44.99
CA PRO A 101 -51.34 -20.88 46.00
C PRO A 101 -49.95 -21.44 46.33
N LYS A 102 -49.41 -22.36 45.52
CA LYS A 102 -48.09 -22.97 45.72
C LYS A 102 -46.92 -22.12 45.19
N GLN A 103 -47.17 -21.05 44.42
CA GLN A 103 -46.16 -20.05 44.08
C GLN A 103 -46.13 -18.97 45.17
N LYS A 104 -45.05 -18.94 45.97
CA LYS A 104 -44.78 -17.92 46.99
C LYS A 104 -44.32 -16.61 46.33
N ASP A 105 -45.17 -15.98 45.54
CA ASP A 105 -44.85 -14.73 44.88
C ASP A 105 -45.62 -13.58 45.53
N SER A 106 -44.90 -12.60 46.07
CA SER A 106 -45.46 -11.37 46.66
C SER A 106 -46.17 -10.57 45.57
N SER A 107 -47.46 -10.29 45.76
CA SER A 107 -48.19 -9.37 44.88
C SER A 107 -48.02 -7.93 45.37
N PHE A 108 -47.78 -7.02 44.44
CA PHE A 108 -47.71 -5.59 44.71
C PHE A 108 -49.04 -4.94 44.35
N VAL A 109 -49.61 -4.14 45.25
CA VAL A 109 -50.82 -3.36 44.95
C VAL A 109 -50.52 -1.88 45.14
N PHE A 110 -50.86 -1.10 44.12
CA PHE A 110 -50.69 0.35 44.04
C PHE A 110 -52.04 1.03 44.09
N PHE A 111 -52.15 2.11 44.87
CA PHE A 111 -53.37 2.89 44.96
C PHE A 111 -53.09 4.37 44.65
N HIS A 112 -53.94 4.99 43.84
CA HIS A 112 -53.91 6.43 43.60
C HIS A 112 -55.33 6.98 43.46
N SER A 113 -55.66 8.06 44.17
CA SER A 113 -56.93 8.78 44.00
C SER A 113 -56.76 9.88 42.96
N VAL A 114 -57.66 9.90 41.97
CA VAL A 114 -57.69 10.92 40.91
C VAL A 114 -59.03 11.66 40.97
N LYS A 115 -58.96 12.98 41.14
CA LYS A 115 -60.14 13.87 41.18
C LYS A 115 -60.08 14.90 40.06
N ARG A 116 -61.02 14.84 39.12
CA ARG A 116 -61.09 15.74 37.95
C ARG A 116 -61.99 16.96 38.22
N SER A 117 -61.53 18.16 37.84
CA SER A 117 -62.29 19.41 37.98
C SER A 117 -63.49 19.49 37.00
N LYS A 118 -64.59 20.10 37.46
CA LYS A 118 -66.00 19.97 36.98
C LYS A 118 -66.35 20.47 35.56
N ASN A 119 -65.41 21.00 34.77
CA ASN A 119 -65.76 21.88 33.63
C ASN A 119 -65.61 21.31 32.21
N ASP A 120 -65.23 20.04 32.01
CA ASP A 120 -65.12 19.48 30.66
C ASP A 120 -66.08 18.30 30.45
N LEU A 121 -67.08 18.51 29.57
CA LEU A 121 -67.91 17.46 28.98
C LEU A 121 -67.08 16.64 27.99
N ASP A 122 -66.26 15.70 28.48
CA ASP A 122 -65.72 14.60 27.68
C ASP A 122 -65.55 13.33 28.55
N ILE A 123 -66.10 12.23 28.05
CA ILE A 123 -66.77 11.17 28.84
C ILE A 123 -65.82 10.07 29.38
N LEU A 124 -64.52 10.07 29.07
CA LEU A 124 -63.65 8.91 29.34
C LEU A 124 -62.24 9.31 29.81
N LEU A 125 -61.83 8.83 30.99
CA LEU A 125 -60.44 8.87 31.44
C LEU A 125 -59.70 7.67 30.84
N SER A 126 -58.48 7.83 30.35
CA SER A 126 -57.67 6.71 29.86
C SER A 126 -56.43 6.55 30.74
N ALA A 127 -56.06 5.31 30.98
CA ALA A 127 -54.80 4.97 31.66
C ALA A 127 -53.91 4.19 30.70
N TYR A 128 -52.70 4.70 30.49
CA TYR A 128 -51.64 4.00 29.80
C TYR A 128 -50.80 3.24 30.82
N VAL A 129 -50.82 1.92 30.69
CA VAL A 129 -49.98 1.03 31.49
C VAL A 129 -48.87 0.51 30.56
N PRO A 130 -47.63 0.98 30.71
CA PRO A 130 -46.56 0.71 29.75
C PRO A 130 -46.25 -0.78 29.60
N PHE A 131 -46.43 -1.58 30.66
CA PHE A 131 -46.25 -3.04 30.60
C PHE A 131 -47.15 -3.73 31.63
N CYS A 132 -48.00 -4.65 31.20
CA CYS A 132 -48.78 -5.46 32.13
C CYS A 132 -48.79 -6.95 31.76
N PRO A 133 -47.83 -7.75 32.26
CA PRO A 133 -47.78 -9.18 32.00
C PRO A 133 -49.00 -9.90 32.58
N SER A 134 -49.23 -11.13 32.13
CA SER A 134 -50.33 -12.00 32.54
C SER A 134 -50.39 -12.07 34.07
N GLY A 135 -51.43 -11.48 34.65
CA GLY A 135 -51.61 -11.35 36.09
C GLY A 135 -51.91 -9.93 36.55
N CYS A 136 -51.64 -8.90 35.77
CA CYS A 136 -52.07 -7.55 36.18
C CYS A 136 -53.59 -7.41 36.31
N TYR A 137 -54.03 -6.76 37.38
CA TYR A 137 -55.42 -6.33 37.54
C TYR A 137 -55.47 -4.84 37.77
N LEU A 138 -56.23 -4.13 36.94
CA LEU A 138 -56.62 -2.74 37.21
C LEU A 138 -58.03 -2.76 37.79
N GLY A 139 -58.14 -2.37 39.05
CA GLY A 139 -59.39 -2.13 39.76
C GLY A 139 -59.70 -0.65 39.82
N VAL A 140 -60.98 -0.30 39.66
CA VAL A 140 -61.48 1.08 39.74
C VAL A 140 -62.63 1.14 40.75
N LYS A 141 -62.62 2.12 41.66
CA LYS A 141 -63.70 2.37 42.64
C LYS A 141 -64.22 3.81 42.54
N SER A 142 -65.55 3.97 42.42
CA SER A 142 -66.30 5.25 42.47
C SER A 142 -67.34 5.18 43.60
N GLU A 143 -67.79 6.32 44.14
CA GLU A 143 -68.78 6.34 45.24
C GLU A 143 -70.09 5.64 44.81
N GLY A 144 -70.41 4.50 45.43
CA GLY A 144 -71.68 3.79 45.25
C GLY A 144 -71.79 2.79 44.10
N LYS A 145 -70.74 2.55 43.30
CA LYS A 145 -70.68 1.44 42.32
C LYS A 145 -69.41 0.61 42.51
N GLU A 146 -69.59 -0.69 42.74
CA GLU A 146 -68.52 -1.63 43.05
C GLU A 146 -67.67 -2.03 41.84
N GLN A 147 -66.36 -2.14 42.13
CA GLN A 147 -65.28 -2.85 41.43
C GLN A 147 -65.56 -3.32 40.00
N LEU A 148 -65.14 -2.50 39.01
CA LEU A 148 -64.79 -3.04 37.70
C LEU A 148 -63.35 -3.54 37.78
N ILE A 149 -63.20 -4.84 38.04
CA ILE A 149 -61.94 -5.54 37.77
C ILE A 149 -61.93 -5.72 36.27
N ILE A 150 -61.01 -5.06 35.56
CA ILE A 150 -60.76 -5.38 34.17
C ILE A 150 -59.74 -6.52 34.21
N PRO A 151 -60.16 -7.80 34.12
CA PRO A 151 -59.21 -8.88 33.96
C PRO A 151 -58.40 -8.59 32.71
N GLY A 152 -57.09 -8.79 32.78
CA GLY A 152 -56.35 -9.11 31.58
C GLY A 152 -56.84 -10.47 31.07
N GLU A 153 -58.02 -10.54 30.42
CA GLU A 153 -58.44 -11.75 29.72
C GLU A 153 -57.35 -12.17 28.73
N SER A 154 -56.94 -13.44 28.81
CA SER A 154 -55.87 -14.11 28.06
C SER A 154 -56.04 -13.95 26.54
N GLU A 155 -55.01 -13.88 25.68
CA GLU A 155 -53.86 -14.78 25.54
C GLU A 155 -52.52 -14.08 25.26
N ASP A 156 -52.46 -12.74 25.28
CA ASP A 156 -51.27 -12.05 24.79
C ASP A 156 -50.94 -10.78 25.61
N SER A 157 -50.32 -11.02 26.77
CA SER A 157 -50.11 -10.05 27.85
C SER A 157 -48.78 -9.30 27.78
N SER A 158 -48.09 -9.35 26.64
CA SER A 158 -46.72 -8.83 26.51
C SER A 158 -46.67 -7.34 26.12
N LYS A 159 -47.81 -6.76 25.71
CA LYS A 159 -47.90 -5.44 25.03
C LYS A 159 -48.47 -4.32 25.92
N PRO A 160 -48.00 -3.07 25.78
CA PRO A 160 -48.63 -1.89 26.37
C PRO A 160 -50.12 -1.78 25.99
N ARG A 161 -50.97 -1.38 26.94
CA ARG A 161 -52.42 -1.23 26.71
C ARG A 161 -52.91 0.12 27.23
N ILE A 162 -53.84 0.70 26.47
CA ILE A 162 -54.62 1.86 26.91
C ILE A 162 -55.94 1.31 27.43
N VAL A 163 -56.20 1.51 28.72
CA VAL A 163 -57.45 1.09 29.35
C VAL A 163 -58.36 2.30 29.45
N VAL A 164 -59.53 2.21 28.82
CA VAL A 164 -60.57 3.23 28.90
C VAL A 164 -61.36 3.02 30.18
N ILE A 165 -61.36 4.03 31.04
CA ILE A 165 -62.06 4.03 32.33
C ILE A 165 -63.33 4.88 32.17
N PRO A 166 -64.53 4.26 32.20
CA PRO A 166 -65.78 5.01 32.13
C PRO A 166 -65.94 5.90 33.37
N PHE A 167 -66.22 7.20 33.16
CA PHE A 167 -66.20 8.21 34.22
C PHE A 167 -67.52 9.01 34.29
N GLN A 168 -68.05 9.21 35.50
CA GLN A 168 -69.16 10.13 35.78
C GLN A 168 -68.83 10.97 37.02
N ASN A 169 -68.21 12.14 36.82
CA ASN A 169 -68.12 13.30 37.75
C ASN A 169 -67.69 13.09 39.23
N GLU A 170 -67.11 11.95 39.62
CA GLU A 170 -66.76 11.62 41.01
C GLU A 170 -65.26 11.39 41.24
N GLU A 171 -64.85 11.29 42.50
CA GLU A 171 -63.48 10.93 42.88
C GLU A 171 -63.26 9.42 42.69
N VAL A 172 -62.21 9.05 41.95
CA VAL A 172 -61.95 7.65 41.59
C VAL A 172 -60.64 7.19 42.19
N THR A 173 -60.70 6.09 42.95
CA THR A 173 -59.50 5.38 43.40
C THR A 173 -59.13 4.31 42.38
N LEU A 174 -57.93 4.44 41.80
CA LEU A 174 -57.32 3.45 40.93
C LEU A 174 -56.47 2.50 41.78
N ALA A 175 -56.70 1.21 41.62
CA ALA A 175 -55.90 0.15 42.23
C ALA A 175 -55.25 -0.68 41.12
N LEU A 176 -53.92 -0.70 41.04
CA LEU A 176 -53.21 -1.60 40.13
C LEU A 176 -52.55 -2.70 40.95
N GLN A 177 -52.97 -3.95 40.74
CA GLN A 177 -52.33 -5.12 41.32
C GLN A 177 -51.42 -5.78 40.28
N LEU A 178 -50.16 -5.95 40.64
CA LEU A 178 -49.13 -6.57 39.82
C LEU A 178 -48.62 -7.85 40.51
N PHE A 179 -48.46 -8.91 39.73
CA PHE A 179 -47.65 -10.06 40.11
C PHE A 179 -46.20 -9.81 39.66
N PRO A 180 -45.19 -10.34 40.36
CA PRO A 180 -43.82 -9.95 40.14
C PRO A 180 -43.37 -10.27 38.71
N PHE A 181 -43.10 -9.21 37.95
CA PHE A 181 -42.53 -9.27 36.62
C PHE A 181 -41.00 -9.20 36.69
N ASN A 182 -40.31 -10.02 35.89
CA ASN A 182 -38.85 -10.06 35.80
C ASN A 182 -38.39 -9.69 34.37
N GLY A 183 -38.55 -8.42 33.99
CA GLY A 183 -38.01 -7.86 32.74
C GLY A 183 -36.99 -6.72 32.94
N PRO A 184 -36.34 -6.21 31.88
CA PRO A 184 -35.16 -5.32 31.96
C PRO A 184 -35.42 -4.01 32.66
N ARG A 185 -36.59 -3.46 32.38
CA ARG A 185 -37.19 -2.40 33.16
C ARG A 185 -38.20 -3.08 34.08
N ASN A 186 -37.85 -3.23 35.36
CA ASN A 186 -38.84 -2.92 36.41
C ASN A 186 -39.58 -1.66 35.96
N MET A 187 -40.91 -1.56 36.08
CA MET A 187 -41.69 -0.38 35.64
C MET A 187 -41.00 0.94 36.04
N MET A 188 -40.11 1.45 35.18
CA MET A 188 -39.42 2.73 35.37
C MET A 188 -40.23 3.84 34.70
N GLU A 189 -41.18 3.46 33.85
CA GLU A 189 -42.18 4.37 33.35
C GLU A 189 -43.40 4.29 34.25
N ASN A 190 -43.61 5.37 34.99
CA ASN A 190 -44.84 5.58 35.74
C ASN A 190 -46.03 5.54 34.77
N PRO A 191 -47.09 4.79 35.10
CA PRO A 191 -48.32 4.82 34.33
C PRO A 191 -48.85 6.25 34.17
N ILE A 192 -49.35 6.51 32.97
CA ILE A 192 -49.75 7.85 32.54
C ILE A 192 -51.28 7.87 32.49
N VAL A 193 -51.87 8.88 33.12
CA VAL A 193 -53.33 9.06 33.16
C VAL A 193 -53.67 10.39 32.52
N GLY A 194 -54.61 10.36 31.57
CA GLY A 194 -55.01 11.54 30.81
C GLY A 194 -56.17 11.24 29.87
N SER A 195 -56.47 12.19 28.99
CA SER A 195 -57.40 11.91 27.90
C SER A 195 -56.78 10.93 26.89
N PHE A 196 -57.62 10.21 26.14
CA PHE A 196 -57.14 9.28 25.11
C PHE A 196 -56.22 9.97 24.09
N SER A 197 -56.55 11.20 23.68
CA SER A 197 -55.76 12.00 22.74
C SER A 197 -54.41 12.44 23.32
N GLU A 198 -54.34 12.79 24.61
CA GLU A 198 -53.08 13.13 25.29
C GLU A 198 -52.15 11.92 25.38
N ILE A 199 -52.69 10.78 25.80
CA ILE A 199 -51.93 9.51 25.88
C ILE A 199 -51.43 9.10 24.49
N GLN A 200 -52.29 9.19 23.48
CA GLN A 200 -51.92 8.92 22.10
C GLN A 200 -50.79 9.84 21.63
N THR A 201 -50.81 11.12 22.01
CA THR A 201 -49.76 12.08 21.66
C THR A 201 -48.43 11.73 22.31
N VAL A 202 -48.42 11.40 23.60
CA VAL A 202 -47.19 10.97 24.30
C VAL A 202 -46.61 9.70 23.68
N TYR A 203 -47.46 8.71 23.41
CA TYR A 203 -47.05 7.46 22.77
C TYR A 203 -46.51 7.70 21.35
N LEU A 204 -47.19 8.53 20.56
CA LEU A 204 -46.77 8.89 19.21
C LEU A 204 -45.40 9.58 19.20
N VAL A 205 -45.16 10.52 20.13
CA VAL A 205 -43.86 11.19 20.24
C VAL A 205 -42.75 10.20 20.60
N LYS A 206 -42.99 9.28 21.54
CA LYS A 206 -42.03 8.21 21.89
C LYS A 206 -41.76 7.28 20.72
N ALA A 207 -42.81 6.81 20.05
CA ALA A 207 -42.71 5.95 18.87
C ALA A 207 -41.91 6.62 17.76
N LEU A 208 -42.22 7.88 17.45
CA LEU A 208 -41.53 8.67 16.43
C LEU A 208 -40.04 8.86 16.77
N ARG A 209 -39.70 9.10 18.04
CA ARG A 209 -38.30 9.20 18.48
C ARG A 209 -37.54 7.90 18.25
N VAL A 210 -38.08 6.78 18.70
CA VAL A 210 -37.47 5.45 18.55
C VAL A 210 -37.33 5.08 17.07
N LEU A 211 -38.37 5.32 16.28
CA LEU A 211 -38.36 5.05 14.83
C LEU A 211 -37.35 5.93 14.09
N LEU A 212 -37.29 7.23 14.41
CA LEU A 212 -36.35 8.15 13.79
C LEU A 212 -34.90 7.79 14.14
N PHE A 213 -34.61 7.52 15.41
CA PHE A 213 -33.29 7.05 15.84
C PHE A 213 -32.88 5.78 15.10
N SER A 214 -33.75 4.76 15.13
CA SER A 214 -33.43 3.44 14.60
C SER A 214 -33.30 3.45 13.09
N SER A 215 -34.11 4.24 12.38
CA SER A 215 -34.00 4.41 10.93
C SER A 215 -32.72 5.14 10.52
N LEU A 216 -32.30 6.17 11.27
CA LEU A 216 -31.03 6.85 11.02
C LEU A 216 -29.84 5.93 11.27
N GLU A 217 -29.83 5.20 12.37
CA GLU A 217 -28.74 4.25 12.67
C GLU A 217 -28.69 3.09 11.66
N PHE A 218 -29.85 2.61 11.21
CA PHE A 218 -29.93 1.60 10.16
C PHE A 218 -29.42 2.12 8.81
N PHE A 219 -29.71 3.38 8.47
CA PHE A 219 -29.12 4.02 7.29
C PHE A 219 -27.60 4.17 7.44
N SER A 220 -27.13 4.58 8.63
CA SER A 220 -25.71 4.67 8.95
C SER A 220 -25.00 3.31 8.86
N PHE A 221 -25.64 2.21 9.25
CA PHE A 221 -25.11 0.86 9.04
C PHE A 221 -24.75 0.63 7.56
N PHE A 222 -25.68 0.87 6.63
CA PHE A 222 -25.42 0.71 5.20
C PHE A 222 -24.35 1.65 4.68
N PHE A 223 -24.37 2.91 5.13
CA PHE A 223 -23.37 3.90 4.76
C PHE A 223 -21.94 3.44 5.12
N PHE A 224 -21.73 3.03 6.37
CA PHE A 224 -20.41 2.56 6.82
C PHE A 224 -20.04 1.18 6.27
N ALA A 225 -21.01 0.29 6.03
CA ALA A 225 -20.79 -0.99 5.38
C ALA A 225 -20.31 -0.80 3.93
N PHE A 226 -20.95 0.10 3.18
CA PHE A 226 -20.54 0.45 1.82
C PHE A 226 -19.11 1.01 1.77
N ILE A 227 -18.79 1.90 2.72
CA ILE A 227 -17.44 2.44 2.84
C ILE A 227 -16.42 1.34 3.13
N TYR A 228 -16.73 0.42 4.04
CA TYR A 228 -15.86 -0.72 4.36
C TYR A 228 -15.64 -1.62 3.13
N ILE A 229 -16.69 -1.93 2.36
CA ILE A 229 -16.56 -2.72 1.12
C ILE A 229 -15.61 -2.04 0.12
N ARG A 230 -15.69 -0.72 0.00
CA ARG A 230 -14.79 0.06 -0.87
C ARG A 230 -13.38 0.20 -0.31
N ARG A 231 -13.19 0.13 1.01
CA ARG A 231 -11.91 0.28 1.71
C ARG A 231 -11.78 -0.68 2.89
N PRO A 232 -11.48 -1.97 2.64
CA PRO A 232 -11.40 -2.98 3.69
C PRO A 232 -10.21 -2.80 4.64
N GLN A 233 -9.24 -1.95 4.27
CA GLN A 233 -8.11 -1.58 5.13
C GLN A 233 -8.56 -0.80 6.38
N ASP A 234 -9.61 0.03 6.26
CA ASP A 234 -10.16 0.83 7.34
C ASP A 234 -11.14 -0.02 8.19
N LYS A 235 -10.61 -1.00 8.94
CA LYS A 235 -11.41 -1.96 9.71
C LYS A 235 -12.38 -1.32 10.72
N PHE A 236 -12.08 -0.12 11.21
CA PHE A 236 -12.97 0.62 12.12
C PHE A 236 -14.36 0.91 11.52
N ASN A 237 -14.47 1.04 10.19
CA ASN A 237 -15.76 1.24 9.52
C ASN A 237 -16.67 0.02 9.64
N LEU A 238 -16.09 -1.19 9.64
CA LEU A 238 -16.86 -2.42 9.87
C LEU A 238 -17.39 -2.45 11.30
N SER A 239 -16.53 -2.20 12.29
CA SER A 239 -16.93 -2.18 13.70
C SER A 239 -17.99 -1.10 13.98
N PHE A 240 -17.86 0.08 13.37
CA PHE A 240 -18.83 1.16 13.50
C PHE A 240 -20.15 0.86 12.78
N SER A 241 -20.10 0.26 11.59
CA SER A 241 -21.29 -0.21 10.88
C SER A 241 -22.08 -1.20 11.73
N LEU A 242 -21.40 -2.22 12.27
CA LEU A 242 -22.01 -3.21 13.16
C LEU A 242 -22.54 -2.60 14.47
N LEU A 243 -21.85 -1.58 15.01
CA LEU A 243 -22.32 -0.83 16.18
C LEU A 243 -23.65 -0.14 15.89
N ASN A 244 -23.76 0.57 14.76
CA ASN A 244 -24.99 1.26 14.37
C ASN A 244 -26.14 0.28 14.08
N LEU A 245 -25.85 -0.87 13.44
CA LEU A 245 -26.85 -1.93 13.28
C LEU A 245 -27.34 -2.46 14.63
N SER A 246 -26.40 -2.70 15.55
CA SER A 246 -26.71 -3.20 16.88
C SER A 246 -27.53 -2.17 17.67
N LEU A 247 -27.21 -0.88 17.59
CA LEU A 247 -27.99 0.20 18.22
C LEU A 247 -29.39 0.33 17.61
N ALA A 248 -29.51 0.23 16.29
CA ALA A 248 -30.79 0.32 15.58
C ALA A 248 -31.77 -0.81 15.96
N ILE A 249 -31.24 -1.99 16.31
CA ILE A 249 -32.04 -3.14 16.76
C ILE A 249 -32.26 -3.10 18.28
N TRP A 250 -31.20 -2.80 19.03
CA TRP A 250 -31.21 -2.81 20.48
C TRP A 250 -32.14 -1.74 21.06
N TYR A 251 -32.14 -0.50 20.55
CA TYR A 251 -32.93 0.57 21.17
C TYR A 251 -34.45 0.30 21.14
N PRO A 252 -35.07 -0.07 20.00
CA PRO A 252 -36.47 -0.49 19.98
C PRO A 252 -36.77 -1.72 20.85
N ALA A 253 -35.84 -2.68 20.91
CA ALA A 253 -36.00 -3.86 21.74
C ALA A 253 -35.93 -3.52 23.24
N TYR A 254 -35.01 -2.64 23.62
CA TYR A 254 -34.84 -2.16 25.00
C TYR A 254 -36.03 -1.30 25.46
N GLU A 255 -36.62 -0.50 24.57
CA GLU A 255 -37.84 0.28 24.84
C GLU A 255 -39.13 -0.55 24.66
N GLY A 256 -39.03 -1.82 24.23
CA GLY A 256 -40.13 -2.78 24.12
C GLY A 256 -41.00 -2.68 22.88
N TRP A 257 -40.63 -1.85 21.93
CA TRP A 257 -41.33 -1.72 20.65
C TRP A 257 -41.18 -2.97 19.78
N PHE A 258 -40.12 -3.74 19.95
CA PHE A 258 -39.84 -4.91 19.10
C PHE A 258 -40.86 -6.05 19.29
N GLN A 259 -41.57 -6.10 20.43
CA GLN A 259 -42.65 -7.07 20.66
C GLN A 259 -43.84 -6.89 19.71
N TYR A 260 -44.06 -5.68 19.20
CA TYR A 260 -45.11 -5.44 18.20
C TYR A 260 -44.74 -6.04 16.83
N VAL A 261 -43.46 -6.35 16.61
CA VAL A 261 -42.95 -6.96 15.38
C VAL A 261 -42.80 -8.46 15.55
N VAL A 262 -42.16 -8.91 16.64
CA VAL A 262 -41.91 -10.32 16.95
C VAL A 262 -42.41 -10.64 18.35
N ASP A 263 -43.52 -11.36 18.40
CA ASP A 263 -44.21 -11.74 19.63
C ASP A 263 -43.56 -12.96 20.27
N SER A 264 -42.42 -12.72 20.90
CA SER A 264 -41.65 -13.76 21.59
C SER A 264 -40.98 -13.19 22.84
N PRO A 265 -41.03 -13.91 23.97
CA PRO A 265 -40.25 -13.55 25.15
C PRO A 265 -38.74 -13.46 24.86
N TRP A 266 -38.23 -14.29 23.94
CA TRP A 266 -36.82 -14.30 23.53
C TRP A 266 -36.33 -12.99 22.91
N THR A 267 -37.24 -12.18 22.37
CA THR A 267 -36.93 -10.88 21.77
C THR A 267 -36.19 -9.98 22.75
N TRP A 268 -36.64 -9.90 24.00
CA TRP A 268 -35.98 -9.08 25.03
C TRP A 268 -34.67 -9.67 25.50
N VAL A 269 -34.61 -11.00 25.59
CA VAL A 269 -33.43 -11.73 26.04
C VAL A 269 -32.26 -11.48 25.09
N ILE A 270 -32.53 -11.63 23.80
CA ILE A 270 -31.53 -11.53 22.76
C ILE A 270 -31.27 -10.06 22.44
N PHE A 271 -32.29 -9.30 22.05
CA PHE A 271 -32.11 -7.95 21.53
C PHE A 271 -32.08 -6.87 22.60
N GLY A 272 -32.65 -7.09 23.78
CA GLY A 272 -32.60 -6.13 24.89
C GLY A 272 -31.35 -6.31 25.75
N TYR A 273 -31.11 -7.52 26.25
CA TYR A 273 -30.00 -7.80 27.18
C TYR A 273 -28.72 -8.25 26.48
N SER A 274 -28.78 -9.33 25.70
CA SER A 274 -27.58 -9.94 25.11
C SER A 274 -26.89 -8.98 24.14
N LEU A 275 -27.67 -8.35 23.25
CA LEU A 275 -27.19 -7.34 22.31
C LEU A 275 -26.70 -6.08 23.02
N GLY A 276 -27.35 -5.67 24.11
CA GLY A 276 -26.90 -4.54 24.93
C GLY A 276 -25.51 -4.77 25.54
N ALA A 277 -25.25 -5.98 26.04
CA ALA A 277 -23.93 -6.39 26.53
C ALA A 277 -22.87 -6.52 25.41
N PHE A 278 -23.30 -6.65 24.15
CA PHE A 278 -22.42 -6.73 23.00
C PHE A 278 -21.94 -5.35 22.50
N LEU A 279 -22.73 -4.28 22.71
CA LEU A 279 -22.41 -2.92 22.26
C LEU A 279 -21.02 -2.42 22.70
N PRO A 280 -20.59 -2.58 23.98
CA PRO A 280 -19.25 -2.17 24.41
C PRO A 280 -18.11 -2.85 23.63
N ILE A 281 -18.29 -4.09 23.19
CA ILE A 281 -17.28 -4.83 22.41
C ILE A 281 -17.09 -4.15 21.04
N LEU A 282 -18.18 -3.83 20.35
CA LEU A 282 -18.13 -3.15 19.06
C LEU A 282 -17.56 -1.72 19.19
N PHE A 283 -17.96 -1.02 20.25
CA PHE A 283 -17.44 0.32 20.54
C PHE A 283 -15.94 0.33 20.84
N TYR A 284 -15.43 -0.72 21.52
CA TYR A 284 -14.00 -0.90 21.76
C TYR A 284 -13.20 -1.13 20.47
N GLU A 285 -13.67 -2.03 19.61
CA GLU A 285 -13.01 -2.31 18.33
C GLU A 285 -13.00 -1.07 17.43
N PHE A 286 -14.09 -0.31 17.44
CA PHE A 286 -14.17 1.00 16.81
C PHE A 286 -13.14 1.98 17.38
N THR A 287 -13.06 2.11 18.71
CA THR A 287 -12.15 3.03 19.40
C THR A 287 -10.69 2.70 19.10
N ILE A 288 -10.28 1.42 19.23
CA ILE A 288 -8.92 1.00 18.86
C ILE A 288 -8.62 1.32 17.40
N GLY A 289 -9.57 1.01 16.51
CA GLY A 289 -9.38 1.20 15.07
C GLY A 289 -9.19 2.67 14.69
N ILE A 290 -9.91 3.60 15.33
CA ILE A 290 -9.75 5.04 15.12
C ILE A 290 -8.39 5.55 15.64
N PHE A 291 -8.04 5.17 16.88
CA PHE A 291 -6.84 5.68 17.54
C PHE A 291 -5.54 4.94 17.16
N GLN A 292 -5.65 3.89 16.33
CA GLN A 292 -4.58 2.95 16.02
C GLN A 292 -3.90 2.39 17.28
N ALA A 293 -4.67 2.19 18.34
CA ALA A 293 -4.14 1.78 19.62
C ALA A 293 -3.80 0.27 19.61
N PRO A 294 -2.67 -0.16 20.20
CA PRO A 294 -2.41 -1.58 20.37
C PRO A 294 -3.43 -2.21 21.32
N ARG A 295 -3.79 -3.48 21.09
CA ARG A 295 -4.68 -4.24 21.98
C ARG A 295 -4.02 -4.46 23.34
N ASN A 296 -4.44 -3.69 24.34
CA ASN A 296 -3.94 -3.77 25.71
C ASN A 296 -4.54 -4.98 26.47
N ILE A 297 -3.79 -5.50 27.45
CA ILE A 297 -4.23 -6.64 28.28
C ILE A 297 -5.56 -6.32 29.00
N PRO A 298 -5.73 -5.16 29.67
CA PRO A 298 -6.98 -4.86 30.37
C PRO A 298 -8.19 -4.81 29.44
N GLY A 299 -8.04 -4.27 28.22
CA GLY A 299 -9.15 -4.22 27.28
C GLY A 299 -9.53 -5.59 26.71
N ARG A 300 -8.57 -6.50 26.49
CA ARG A 300 -8.87 -7.91 26.14
C ARG A 300 -9.64 -8.62 27.24
N ILE A 301 -9.26 -8.41 28.51
CA ILE A 301 -9.96 -8.96 29.66
C ILE A 301 -11.40 -8.42 29.70
N LEU A 302 -11.57 -7.11 29.54
CA LEU A 302 -12.90 -6.48 29.51
C LEU A 302 -13.77 -6.99 28.36
N GLN A 303 -13.23 -7.15 27.14
CA GLN A 303 -13.95 -7.76 26.02
C GLN A 303 -14.40 -9.19 26.36
N PHE A 304 -13.51 -10.02 26.92
CA PHE A 304 -13.85 -11.38 27.32
C PHE A 304 -14.98 -11.41 28.37
N LEU A 305 -14.93 -10.51 29.36
CA LEU A 305 -16.00 -10.38 30.35
C LEU A 305 -17.34 -9.98 29.71
N PHE A 306 -17.35 -9.04 28.76
CA PHE A 306 -18.57 -8.68 28.04
C PHE A 306 -19.11 -9.82 27.18
N ILE A 307 -18.25 -10.64 26.57
CA ILE A 307 -18.70 -11.84 25.82
C ILE A 307 -19.44 -12.81 26.75
N LEU A 308 -18.92 -13.04 27.95
CA LEU A 308 -19.60 -13.87 28.96
C LEU A 308 -20.97 -13.27 29.34
N LEU A 309 -21.02 -11.95 29.54
CA LEU A 309 -22.28 -11.24 29.85
C LEU A 309 -23.28 -11.25 28.70
N THR A 310 -22.84 -11.30 27.44
CA THR A 310 -23.72 -11.44 26.27
C THR A 310 -24.42 -12.80 26.25
N ILE A 311 -23.74 -13.87 26.67
CA ILE A 311 -24.29 -15.24 26.64
C ILE A 311 -25.23 -15.50 27.83
N TRP A 312 -24.90 -14.92 28.99
CA TRP A 312 -25.60 -15.19 30.25
C TRP A 312 -27.13 -15.04 30.19
N PRO A 313 -27.73 -13.92 29.72
CA PRO A 313 -29.19 -13.77 29.72
C PRO A 313 -29.90 -14.87 28.92
N SER A 314 -29.33 -15.25 27.79
CA SER A 314 -29.88 -16.29 26.91
C SER A 314 -29.80 -17.69 27.54
N LEU A 315 -28.67 -17.99 28.20
CA LEU A 315 -28.47 -19.26 28.89
C LEU A 315 -29.41 -19.40 30.09
N GLU A 316 -29.51 -18.36 30.92
CA GLU A 316 -30.39 -18.36 32.11
C GLU A 316 -31.85 -18.54 31.72
N TYR A 317 -32.30 -17.84 30.67
CA TYR A 317 -33.67 -17.98 30.18
C TYR A 317 -33.98 -19.36 29.65
N GLY A 318 -33.07 -19.94 28.86
CA GLY A 318 -33.22 -21.30 28.33
C GLY A 318 -33.28 -22.37 29.41
N LEU A 319 -32.61 -22.15 30.55
CA LEU A 319 -32.55 -23.11 31.66
C LEU A 319 -33.67 -22.95 32.68
N THR A 320 -34.10 -21.71 32.95
CA THR A 320 -35.02 -21.41 34.07
C THR A 320 -36.39 -20.89 33.61
N GLY A 321 -36.55 -20.51 32.35
CA GLY A 321 -37.74 -19.83 31.84
C GLY A 321 -37.93 -18.41 32.38
N GLY A 322 -36.96 -17.88 33.16
CA GLY A 322 -37.00 -16.57 33.78
C GLY A 322 -35.63 -15.87 33.79
N HIS A 323 -35.56 -14.71 34.44
CA HIS A 323 -34.38 -13.82 34.46
C HIS A 323 -34.05 -13.29 35.87
N GLN A 324 -34.41 -14.04 36.91
CA GLN A 324 -34.35 -13.56 38.29
C GLN A 324 -32.92 -13.22 38.75
N TYR A 325 -31.91 -13.95 38.27
CA TYR A 325 -30.51 -13.72 38.62
C TYR A 325 -29.88 -12.65 37.73
N PHE A 326 -30.25 -12.61 36.45
CA PHE A 326 -29.76 -11.57 35.55
C PHE A 326 -30.13 -10.17 36.05
N GLY A 327 -31.41 -9.94 36.38
CA GLY A 327 -31.91 -8.63 36.81
C GLY A 327 -31.31 -8.13 38.14
N LYS A 328 -30.92 -9.03 39.06
CA LYS A 328 -30.40 -8.67 40.39
C LYS A 328 -28.88 -8.64 40.47
N VAL A 329 -28.19 -9.60 39.85
CA VAL A 329 -26.74 -9.80 40.03
C VAL A 329 -25.96 -9.48 38.76
N ALA A 330 -26.36 -10.04 37.61
CA ALA A 330 -25.61 -9.84 36.36
C ALA A 330 -25.63 -8.38 35.91
N PHE A 331 -26.75 -7.68 36.11
CA PHE A 331 -26.84 -6.24 35.81
C PHE A 331 -25.89 -5.39 36.66
N GLN A 332 -25.74 -5.70 37.95
CA GLN A 332 -24.77 -5.01 38.82
C GLN A 332 -23.33 -5.29 38.39
N ILE A 333 -23.01 -6.54 38.03
CA ILE A 333 -21.71 -6.93 37.48
C ILE A 333 -21.45 -6.19 36.15
N PHE A 334 -22.46 -6.09 35.28
CA PHE A 334 -22.39 -5.34 34.04
C PHE A 334 -22.05 -3.86 34.28
N LEU A 335 -22.73 -3.19 35.23
CA LEU A 335 -22.42 -1.79 35.57
C LEU A 335 -20.97 -1.61 36.06
N VAL A 336 -20.48 -2.51 36.91
CA VAL A 336 -19.09 -2.47 37.40
C VAL A 336 -18.09 -2.63 36.26
N ILE A 337 -18.29 -3.64 35.40
CA ILE A 337 -17.42 -3.87 34.23
C ILE A 337 -17.48 -2.68 33.27
N LEU A 338 -18.65 -2.08 33.10
CA LEU A 338 -18.86 -0.91 32.26
C LEU A 338 -18.10 0.34 32.77
N VAL A 339 -17.94 0.51 34.09
CA VAL A 339 -17.06 1.57 34.63
C VAL A 339 -15.61 1.34 34.23
N PHE A 340 -15.08 0.12 34.40
CA PHE A 340 -13.70 -0.21 34.00
C PHE A 340 -13.50 -0.07 32.48
N PHE A 341 -14.54 -0.40 31.70
CA PHE A 341 -14.57 -0.20 30.26
C PHE A 341 -14.40 1.27 29.87
N TYR A 342 -15.16 2.17 30.50
CA TYR A 342 -15.02 3.60 30.24
C TYR A 342 -13.65 4.14 30.66
N MET A 343 -13.12 3.69 31.80
CA MET A 343 -11.76 4.06 32.22
C MET A 343 -10.70 3.59 31.22
N ASN A 344 -10.82 2.38 30.67
CA ASN A 344 -9.92 1.89 29.61
C ASN A 344 -10.03 2.71 28.32
N THR A 345 -11.26 3.07 27.94
CA THR A 345 -11.54 3.89 26.77
C THR A 345 -10.94 5.28 26.91
N LEU A 346 -11.11 5.91 28.08
CA LEU A 346 -10.47 7.20 28.41
C LEU A 346 -8.94 7.09 28.40
N TYR A 347 -8.38 6.00 28.93
CA TYR A 347 -6.94 5.75 28.86
C TYR A 347 -6.45 5.70 27.40
N ILE A 348 -7.12 4.95 26.52
CA ILE A 348 -6.80 4.87 25.09
C ILE A 348 -6.87 6.26 24.47
N PHE A 349 -7.96 6.98 24.73
CA PHE A 349 -8.16 8.34 24.23
C PHE A 349 -7.01 9.26 24.64
N PHE A 350 -6.70 9.39 25.92
CA PHE A 350 -5.66 10.31 26.39
C PHE A 350 -4.25 9.92 25.89
N ARG A 351 -3.95 8.63 25.82
CA ARG A 351 -2.62 8.13 25.41
C ARG A 351 -2.39 8.25 23.91
N TYR A 352 -3.41 7.97 23.10
CA TYR A 352 -3.31 7.82 21.64
C TYR A 352 -4.03 8.92 20.85
N ARG A 353 -4.50 10.01 21.50
CA ARG A 353 -5.18 11.12 20.82
C ARG A 353 -4.41 11.74 19.66
N TRP A 354 -3.07 11.67 19.68
CA TRP A 354 -2.21 12.22 18.63
C TRP A 354 -1.95 11.26 17.46
N SER A 355 -2.20 9.96 17.64
CA SER A 355 -2.03 8.94 16.59
C SER A 355 -3.32 8.61 15.83
N SER A 356 -4.43 9.31 16.14
CA SER A 356 -5.72 9.09 15.47
C SER A 356 -5.63 9.39 13.96
N ILE A 357 -6.21 8.49 13.16
CA ILE A 357 -6.34 8.63 11.69
C ILE A 357 -7.14 9.88 11.30
N LEU A 358 -7.96 10.41 12.22
CA LEU A 358 -8.72 11.64 12.01
C LEU A 358 -8.17 12.77 12.90
N SER A 359 -7.59 13.77 12.24
CA SER A 359 -7.19 15.09 12.77
C SER A 359 -8.38 15.99 13.16
N PHE A 360 -9.53 15.41 13.49
CA PHE A 360 -10.80 16.13 13.57
C PHE A 360 -11.31 16.29 15.00
N ARG A 361 -11.29 17.54 15.47
CA ARG A 361 -11.88 18.00 16.75
C ARG A 361 -13.33 17.53 16.94
N TRP A 362 -14.09 17.31 15.85
CA TRP A 362 -15.50 16.93 15.86
C TRP A 362 -15.79 15.51 16.37
N VAL A 363 -15.00 14.50 15.95
CA VAL A 363 -15.20 13.11 16.40
C VAL A 363 -14.91 13.00 17.89
N VAL A 364 -13.89 13.73 18.36
CA VAL A 364 -13.56 13.86 19.78
C VAL A 364 -14.74 14.44 20.56
N THR A 365 -15.41 15.48 20.05
CA THR A 365 -16.63 16.03 20.68
C THR A 365 -17.72 14.98 20.80
N GLY A 366 -17.96 14.18 19.76
CA GLY A 366 -18.93 13.07 19.81
C GLY A 366 -18.56 12.01 20.85
N LEU A 367 -17.29 11.61 20.92
CA LEU A 367 -16.81 10.65 21.92
C LEU A 367 -16.92 11.18 23.35
N ILE A 368 -16.64 12.47 23.57
CA ILE A 368 -16.83 13.12 24.87
C ILE A 368 -18.31 13.13 25.25
N LEU A 369 -19.20 13.44 24.31
CA LEU A 369 -20.64 13.43 24.56
C LEU A 369 -21.14 12.04 24.95
N VAL A 370 -20.70 11.00 24.25
CA VAL A 370 -20.98 9.59 24.59
C VAL A 370 -20.41 9.26 25.97
N ALA A 371 -19.19 9.67 26.30
CA ALA A 371 -18.59 9.40 27.61
C ALA A 371 -19.36 10.08 28.76
N VAL A 372 -19.76 11.34 28.59
CA VAL A 372 -20.50 12.12 29.60
C VAL A 372 -21.91 11.55 29.81
N SER A 373 -22.64 11.30 28.73
CA SER A 373 -23.98 10.69 28.81
C SER A 373 -23.93 9.28 29.39
N SER A 374 -22.90 8.51 29.06
CA SER A 374 -22.71 7.16 29.60
C SER A 374 -22.39 7.17 31.08
N PHE A 375 -21.53 8.07 31.53
CA PHE A 375 -21.27 8.28 32.95
C PHE A 375 -22.55 8.65 33.70
N TYR A 376 -23.33 9.58 33.15
CA TYR A 376 -24.62 9.96 33.72
C TYR A 376 -25.59 8.78 33.82
N THR A 377 -25.60 7.91 32.81
CA THR A 377 -26.47 6.72 32.76
C THR A 377 -26.09 5.70 33.82
N VAL A 378 -24.79 5.44 34.01
CA VAL A 378 -24.30 4.57 35.08
C VAL A 378 -24.68 5.14 36.45
N MET A 379 -24.53 6.45 36.65
CA MET A 379 -24.91 7.11 37.91
C MET A 379 -26.42 7.01 38.15
N SER A 380 -27.25 7.25 37.14
CA SER A 380 -28.71 7.13 37.23
C SER A 380 -29.14 5.71 37.60
N PHE A 381 -28.56 4.68 36.96
CA PHE A 381 -28.84 3.27 37.32
C PHE A 381 -28.32 2.87 38.70
N ALA A 382 -27.27 3.53 39.19
CA ALA A 382 -26.77 3.36 40.55
C ALA A 382 -27.61 4.12 41.61
N GLY A 383 -28.69 4.80 41.21
CA GLY A 383 -29.58 5.55 42.09
C GLY A 383 -29.22 7.02 42.27
N PHE A 384 -28.26 7.54 41.51
CA PHE A 384 -27.82 8.94 41.57
C PHE A 384 -28.35 9.75 40.37
N GLY A 385 -29.35 10.61 40.63
CA GLY A 385 -29.93 11.53 39.63
C GLY A 385 -31.30 11.09 39.10
N THR A 386 -32.09 12.06 38.64
CA THR A 386 -33.53 11.89 38.34
C THR A 386 -33.91 12.09 36.86
N ALA A 387 -32.98 12.53 36.00
CA ALA A 387 -33.29 12.73 34.59
C ALA A 387 -33.08 11.43 33.78
N GLN A 388 -33.83 11.29 32.70
CA GLN A 388 -33.75 10.13 31.82
C GLN A 388 -32.37 10.09 31.10
N PRO A 389 -31.68 8.93 31.12
CA PRO A 389 -30.49 8.70 30.31
C PRO A 389 -30.68 9.09 28.83
N TRP A 390 -29.67 9.75 28.25
CA TRP A 390 -29.66 10.25 26.85
C TRP A 390 -28.44 9.75 26.06
N VAL A 391 -27.97 8.55 26.42
CA VAL A 391 -26.81 7.89 25.80
C VAL A 391 -27.03 7.60 24.32
N ASN A 392 -28.24 7.15 23.97
CA ASN A 392 -28.57 6.81 22.59
C ASN A 392 -28.41 8.04 21.71
N GLU A 393 -28.90 9.18 22.17
CA GLU A 393 -28.89 10.43 21.41
C GLU A 393 -27.46 10.93 21.23
N SER A 394 -26.60 10.65 22.21
CA SER A 394 -25.17 10.92 22.14
C SER A 394 -24.46 10.02 21.11
N PHE A 395 -24.87 8.75 20.98
CA PHE A 395 -24.40 7.87 19.91
C PHE A 395 -24.83 8.35 18.53
N LEU A 396 -26.09 8.79 18.36
CA LEU A 396 -26.55 9.36 17.09
C LEU A 396 -25.74 10.60 16.70
N VAL A 397 -25.46 11.49 17.66
CA VAL A 397 -24.60 12.65 17.44
C VAL A 397 -23.18 12.22 17.05
N LEU A 398 -22.61 11.21 17.71
CA LEU A 398 -21.32 10.63 17.30
C LEU A 398 -21.38 10.11 15.87
N THR A 399 -22.42 9.36 15.49
CA THR A 399 -22.63 8.82 14.14
C THR A 399 -22.68 9.93 13.08
N LEU A 400 -23.42 11.01 13.35
CA LEU A 400 -23.50 12.17 12.45
C LEU A 400 -22.15 12.90 12.33
N LEU A 401 -21.49 13.18 13.45
CA LEU A 401 -20.18 13.85 13.46
C LEU A 401 -19.10 13.01 12.79
N PHE A 402 -19.13 11.70 12.98
CA PHE A 402 -18.21 10.77 12.34
C PHE A 402 -18.46 10.70 10.84
N SER A 403 -19.73 10.64 10.41
CA SER A 403 -20.11 10.70 8.99
C SER A 403 -19.60 11.96 8.31
N LEU A 404 -19.76 13.13 8.94
CA LEU A 404 -19.28 14.41 8.43
C LEU A 404 -17.74 14.46 8.34
N ALA A 405 -17.06 13.98 9.38
CA ALA A 405 -15.60 13.94 9.42
C ALA A 405 -15.04 13.06 8.30
N LEU A 406 -15.70 11.93 8.04
CA LEU A 406 -15.33 11.01 6.98
C LEU A 406 -15.59 11.59 5.58
N ALA A 407 -16.73 12.24 5.36
CA ALA A 407 -17.04 12.94 4.12
C ALA A 407 -15.99 14.01 3.78
N LYS A 408 -15.56 14.80 4.78
CA LYS A 408 -14.50 15.79 4.60
C LYS A 408 -13.15 15.14 4.25
N ARG A 409 -12.77 14.07 4.94
CA ARG A 409 -11.55 13.29 4.63
C ARG A 409 -11.56 12.81 3.17
N TYR A 410 -12.69 12.30 2.70
CA TYR A 410 -12.82 11.86 1.31
C TYR A 410 -12.72 13.01 0.31
N ALA A 411 -13.33 14.16 0.60
CA ALA A 411 -13.23 15.34 -0.25
C ALA A 411 -11.78 15.85 -0.36
N GLU A 412 -11.01 15.83 0.72
CA GLU A 412 -9.58 16.21 0.72
C GLU A 412 -8.74 15.25 -0.12
N VAL A 413 -8.94 13.94 0.06
CA VAL A 413 -8.24 12.91 -0.74
C VAL A 413 -8.59 13.03 -2.22
N PHE A 414 -9.86 13.27 -2.55
CA PHE A 414 -10.31 13.43 -3.93
C PHE A 414 -9.67 14.65 -4.61
N ARG A 415 -9.62 15.81 -3.93
CA ARG A 415 -8.93 17.01 -4.44
C ARG A 415 -7.43 16.80 -4.61
N ALA A 416 -6.79 16.06 -3.69
CA ALA A 416 -5.39 15.72 -3.81
C ALA A 416 -5.11 14.81 -5.03
N LEU A 417 -6.01 13.87 -5.29
CA LEU A 417 -5.95 12.98 -6.45
C LEU A 417 -6.07 13.76 -7.77
N GLU A 418 -7.07 14.62 -7.89
CA GLU A 418 -7.28 15.47 -9.08
C GLU A 418 -6.07 16.37 -9.37
N LYS A 419 -5.47 16.94 -8.31
CA LYS A 419 -4.23 17.72 -8.44
C LYS A 419 -3.04 16.88 -8.90
N SER A 420 -2.95 15.62 -8.48
CA SER A 420 -1.87 14.71 -8.88
C SER A 420 -2.01 14.28 -10.35
N GLU A 421 -3.24 14.04 -10.80
CA GLU A 421 -3.54 13.68 -12.19
C GLU A 421 -3.21 14.83 -13.15
N GLY A 422 -3.57 16.07 -12.80
CA GLY A 422 -3.20 17.25 -13.58
C GLY A 422 -1.68 17.44 -13.73
N LYS A 423 -0.92 17.20 -12.63
CA LYS A 423 0.55 17.24 -12.67
C LYS A 423 1.16 16.13 -13.53
N LEU A 424 0.61 14.92 -13.46
CA LEU A 424 1.05 13.79 -14.28
C LEU A 424 0.85 14.08 -15.76
N LYS A 425 -0.32 14.62 -16.13
CA LYS A 425 -0.60 15.01 -17.50
C LYS A 425 0.38 16.06 -18.01
N SER A 426 0.59 17.15 -17.27
CA SER A 426 1.55 18.19 -17.67
C SER A 426 2.99 17.69 -17.77
N LEU A 427 3.38 16.77 -16.88
CA LEU A 427 4.72 16.18 -16.90
C LEU A 427 4.89 15.26 -18.12
N ASN A 428 3.86 14.47 -18.46
CA ASN A 428 3.90 13.60 -19.62
C ASN A 428 3.99 14.38 -20.93
N GLU A 429 3.18 15.44 -21.09
CA GLU A 429 3.26 16.33 -22.26
C GLU A 429 4.65 16.99 -22.39
N SER A 430 5.25 17.41 -21.27
CA SER A 430 6.62 17.98 -21.28
C SER A 430 7.69 16.93 -21.62
N LEU A 431 7.51 15.69 -21.18
CA LEU A 431 8.44 14.60 -21.46
C LEU A 431 8.38 14.20 -22.95
N GLU A 432 7.19 14.06 -23.51
CA GLU A 432 7.00 13.76 -24.93
C GLU A 432 7.68 14.81 -25.82
N THR A 433 7.48 16.10 -25.51
CA THR A 433 8.15 17.21 -26.22
C THR A 433 9.68 17.09 -26.17
N LYS A 434 10.25 16.77 -24.99
CA LYS A 434 11.71 16.61 -24.83
C LYS A 434 12.27 15.39 -25.56
N VAL A 435 11.50 14.29 -25.62
CA VAL A 435 11.89 13.07 -26.34
C VAL A 435 11.95 13.38 -27.83
N GLU A 436 10.95 14.06 -28.38
CA GLU A 436 10.92 14.43 -29.80
C GLU A 436 12.11 15.34 -30.17
N GLU A 437 12.39 16.37 -29.36
CA GLU A 437 13.52 17.26 -29.57
C GLU A 437 14.87 16.52 -29.55
N ARG A 438 15.08 15.63 -28.57
CA ARG A 438 16.32 14.84 -28.46
C ARG A 438 16.48 13.85 -29.59
N THR A 439 15.41 13.18 -30.02
CA THR A 439 15.47 12.24 -31.15
C THR A 439 15.93 12.95 -32.42
N LYS A 440 15.40 14.15 -32.68
CA LYS A 440 15.80 14.96 -33.85
C LYS A 440 17.28 15.35 -33.81
N ILE A 441 17.81 15.72 -32.65
CA ILE A 441 19.24 16.04 -32.49
C ILE A 441 20.11 14.80 -32.77
N ILE A 442 19.73 13.64 -32.22
CA ILE A 442 20.47 12.39 -32.41
C ILE A 442 20.51 11.98 -33.89
N GLU A 443 19.39 12.12 -34.61
CA GLU A 443 19.34 11.81 -36.04
C GLU A 443 20.28 12.71 -36.86
N LEU A 444 20.30 14.01 -36.57
CA LEU A 444 21.21 14.96 -37.22
C LEU A 444 22.68 14.62 -36.95
N GLN A 445 23.03 14.34 -35.69
CA GLN A 445 24.40 13.96 -35.31
C GLN A 445 24.82 12.64 -35.96
N LYS A 446 23.92 11.66 -36.04
CA LYS A 446 24.18 10.38 -36.71
C LYS A 446 24.46 10.58 -38.20
N ALA A 447 23.66 11.42 -38.88
CA ALA A 447 23.89 11.73 -40.29
C ALA A 447 25.25 12.40 -40.52
N GLU A 448 25.64 13.35 -39.65
CA GLU A 448 26.94 14.00 -39.70
C GLU A 448 28.10 13.02 -39.51
N LEU A 449 28.02 12.12 -38.52
CA LEU A 449 29.05 11.10 -38.27
C LEU A 449 29.21 10.13 -39.44
N VAL A 450 28.12 9.68 -40.05
CA VAL A 450 28.16 8.81 -41.23
C VAL A 450 28.84 9.53 -42.40
N GLN A 451 28.53 10.81 -42.61
CA GLN A 451 29.17 11.61 -43.66
C GLN A 451 30.68 11.77 -43.41
N LYS A 452 31.09 12.09 -42.18
CA LYS A 452 32.52 12.20 -41.81
C LYS A 452 33.25 10.88 -41.99
N GLY A 453 32.65 9.77 -41.55
CA GLY A 453 33.21 8.42 -41.75
C GLY A 453 33.43 8.09 -43.23
N ARG A 454 32.48 8.47 -44.10
CA ARG A 454 32.61 8.26 -45.55
C ARG A 454 33.74 9.09 -46.17
N ILE A 455 33.95 10.31 -45.71
CA ILE A 455 35.04 11.18 -46.18
C ILE A 455 36.39 10.58 -45.77
N LEU A 456 36.55 10.23 -44.49
CA LEU A 456 37.79 9.62 -43.98
C LEU A 456 38.13 8.31 -44.69
N ALA A 457 37.16 7.44 -44.93
CA ALA A 457 37.37 6.19 -45.66
C ALA A 457 37.85 6.44 -47.10
N LYS A 458 37.30 7.47 -47.76
CA LYS A 458 37.74 7.87 -49.11
C LYS A 458 39.18 8.40 -49.09
N ASP A 459 39.51 9.25 -48.12
CA ASP A 459 40.85 9.85 -48.00
C ASP A 459 41.91 8.78 -47.71
N LEU A 460 41.61 7.82 -46.82
CA LEU A 460 42.47 6.66 -46.56
C LEU A 460 42.71 5.80 -47.81
N SER A 461 41.67 5.54 -48.59
CA SER A 461 41.82 4.78 -49.83
C SER A 461 42.64 5.50 -50.89
N ILE A 462 42.55 6.84 -50.94
CA ILE A 462 43.42 7.65 -51.80
C ILE A 462 44.87 7.58 -51.33
N ALA A 463 45.11 7.74 -50.02
CA ALA A 463 46.45 7.61 -49.44
C ALA A 463 47.06 6.23 -49.71
N GLY A 464 46.26 5.16 -49.60
CA GLY A 464 46.64 3.79 -49.94
C GLY A 464 47.12 3.61 -51.37
N LYS A 465 46.42 4.22 -52.33
CA LYS A 465 46.85 4.21 -53.74
C LYS A 465 48.18 4.93 -53.95
N ILE A 466 48.39 6.05 -53.27
CA ILE A 466 49.65 6.80 -53.36
C ILE A 466 50.80 5.98 -52.78
N GLN A 467 50.60 5.36 -51.61
CA GLN A 467 51.64 4.54 -50.97
C GLN A 467 51.98 3.31 -51.82
N ASN A 468 51.00 2.61 -52.37
CA ASN A 468 51.26 1.47 -53.26
C ASN A 468 52.05 1.89 -54.52
N ALA A 469 51.87 3.12 -55.01
CA ALA A 469 52.65 3.65 -56.12
C ALA A 469 54.13 3.94 -55.78
N LEU A 470 54.51 3.92 -54.49
CA LEU A 470 55.91 4.04 -54.07
C LEU A 470 56.69 2.72 -54.19
N LEU A 471 55.99 1.59 -54.30
CA LEU A 471 56.61 0.28 -54.50
C LEU A 471 57.06 0.12 -55.95
N PRO A 472 58.09 -0.70 -56.23
CA PRO A 472 58.61 -0.90 -57.59
C PRO A 472 57.53 -1.41 -58.55
N THR A 473 56.98 -0.53 -59.40
CA THR A 473 55.91 -0.92 -60.35
C THR A 473 56.46 -1.81 -61.47
N GLU A 474 57.71 -1.57 -61.87
CA GLU A 474 58.45 -2.39 -62.83
C GLU A 474 59.78 -2.80 -62.18
N LEU A 475 60.08 -4.10 -62.24
CA LEU A 475 61.36 -4.62 -61.79
C LEU A 475 62.39 -4.54 -62.92
N PRO A 476 63.66 -4.23 -62.64
CA PRO A 476 64.68 -4.18 -63.67
C PRO A 476 64.87 -5.55 -64.32
N VAL A 477 64.92 -5.58 -65.66
CA VAL A 477 65.24 -6.79 -66.42
C VAL A 477 66.75 -6.94 -66.46
N ILE A 478 67.26 -7.95 -65.77
CA ILE A 478 68.70 -8.18 -65.61
C ILE A 478 69.07 -9.54 -66.20
N PRO A 479 70.09 -9.65 -67.08
CA PRO A 479 70.47 -10.93 -67.67
C PRO A 479 70.88 -12.00 -66.64
N ASN A 480 71.57 -11.57 -65.57
CA ASN A 480 72.18 -12.46 -64.58
C ASN A 480 71.33 -12.61 -63.30
N ALA A 481 70.09 -12.10 -63.27
CA ALA A 481 69.22 -12.24 -62.12
C ALA A 481 67.73 -12.25 -62.48
N ARG A 482 66.92 -12.97 -61.70
CA ARG A 482 65.44 -12.87 -61.76
C ARG A 482 64.93 -12.34 -60.44
N ILE A 483 63.96 -11.43 -60.50
CA ILE A 483 63.45 -10.71 -59.33
C ILE A 483 61.95 -10.86 -59.31
N SER A 484 61.38 -11.12 -58.14
CA SER A 484 59.94 -11.03 -57.91
C SER A 484 59.66 -10.62 -56.48
N TYR A 485 58.55 -9.94 -56.25
CA TYR A 485 58.09 -9.58 -54.91
C TYR A 485 56.57 -9.71 -54.80
N ARG A 486 56.09 -9.80 -53.56
CA ARG A 486 54.68 -9.68 -53.20
C ARG A 486 54.57 -8.75 -52.00
N TYR A 487 53.58 -7.86 -52.07
CA TYR A 487 53.25 -6.96 -50.98
C TYR A 487 51.75 -7.00 -50.74
N LYS A 488 51.34 -7.11 -49.49
CA LYS A 488 49.95 -7.15 -49.08
C LYS A 488 49.76 -6.40 -47.76
N PRO A 489 49.23 -5.16 -47.80
CA PRO A 489 49.00 -4.40 -46.59
C PRO A 489 47.82 -4.95 -45.78
N MET A 490 47.87 -4.76 -44.46
CA MET A 490 46.84 -5.10 -43.47
C MET A 490 45.61 -4.19 -43.61
N MET A 491 45.84 -2.88 -43.81
CA MET A 491 44.81 -1.86 -43.99
C MET A 491 44.91 -1.23 -45.39
N GLU A 492 44.13 -0.18 -45.68
CA GLU A 492 44.27 0.60 -46.92
C GLU A 492 45.70 1.19 -47.10
N ILE A 493 46.46 1.32 -46.00
CA ILE A 493 47.83 1.85 -45.92
C ILE A 493 48.64 1.02 -44.91
N GLY A 494 49.94 0.81 -45.18
CA GLY A 494 50.85 -0.02 -44.37
C GLY A 494 52.10 0.70 -43.85
N GLY A 495 52.92 0.05 -43.03
CA GLY A 495 54.25 0.51 -42.57
C GLY A 495 55.41 -0.08 -43.38
N ASP A 496 55.16 -1.21 -44.04
CA ASP A 496 56.12 -1.96 -44.83
C ASP A 496 56.53 -1.25 -46.14
N LEU A 497 57.82 -1.34 -46.48
CA LEU A 497 58.41 -0.82 -47.71
C LEU A 497 59.45 -1.79 -48.26
N LEU A 498 59.46 -1.96 -49.59
CA LEU A 498 60.56 -2.62 -50.30
C LEU A 498 61.00 -1.81 -51.51
N ASP A 499 62.27 -1.98 -51.89
CA ASP A 499 62.83 -1.35 -53.08
C ASP A 499 63.92 -2.22 -53.72
N VAL A 500 64.10 -2.04 -55.02
CA VAL A 500 65.12 -2.74 -55.82
C VAL A 500 65.74 -1.77 -56.80
N ILE A 501 67.07 -1.69 -56.81
CA ILE A 501 67.83 -0.88 -57.75
C ILE A 501 68.89 -1.69 -58.47
N TYR A 502 69.03 -1.48 -59.78
CA TYR A 502 70.09 -2.07 -60.57
C TYR A 502 70.95 -0.97 -61.17
N ASP A 503 72.26 -1.05 -60.95
CA ASP A 503 73.25 -0.19 -61.60
C ASP A 503 73.96 -0.98 -62.73
N PRO A 504 73.64 -0.70 -64.01
CA PRO A 504 74.28 -1.39 -65.14
C PRO A 504 75.79 -1.11 -65.24
N SER A 505 76.27 0.03 -64.74
CA SER A 505 77.68 0.43 -64.88
C SER A 505 78.60 -0.42 -64.01
N THR A 506 78.17 -0.70 -62.78
CA THR A 506 78.87 -1.56 -61.81
C THR A 506 78.41 -3.01 -61.86
N SER A 507 77.26 -3.30 -62.48
CA SER A 507 76.59 -4.61 -62.44
C SER A 507 76.15 -4.99 -61.02
N SER A 508 75.86 -4.00 -60.19
CA SER A 508 75.41 -4.19 -58.81
C SER A 508 73.88 -4.15 -58.72
N LEU A 509 73.31 -5.09 -57.98
CA LEU A 509 71.89 -5.15 -57.65
C LEU A 509 71.69 -4.89 -56.16
N GLY A 510 70.97 -3.82 -55.82
CA GLY A 510 70.57 -3.48 -54.46
C GLY A 510 69.15 -3.90 -54.17
N MET A 511 68.92 -4.44 -52.98
CA MET A 511 67.63 -4.84 -52.44
C MET A 511 67.44 -4.20 -51.06
N PHE A 512 66.25 -3.67 -50.83
CA PHE A 512 65.84 -3.11 -49.56
C PHE A 512 64.49 -3.69 -49.17
N ILE A 513 64.37 -4.03 -47.89
CA ILE A 513 63.08 -4.24 -47.24
C ILE A 513 63.14 -3.59 -45.86
N GLY A 514 62.04 -3.02 -45.41
CA GLY A 514 61.94 -2.47 -44.08
C GLY A 514 60.50 -2.27 -43.65
N ASP A 515 60.33 -2.12 -42.35
CA ASP A 515 59.05 -1.93 -41.70
C ASP A 515 59.13 -0.77 -40.71
N VAL A 516 58.11 0.07 -40.71
CA VAL A 516 57.90 1.14 -39.74
C VAL A 516 56.86 0.70 -38.73
N THR A 517 57.27 0.63 -37.48
CA THR A 517 56.38 0.18 -36.40
C THR A 517 55.07 0.92 -36.29
N GLY A 518 54.03 0.16 -35.94
CA GLY A 518 52.66 0.65 -35.89
C GLY A 518 51.98 0.54 -37.25
N HIS A 519 50.74 1.01 -37.32
CA HIS A 519 49.90 0.83 -38.51
C HIS A 519 49.09 2.09 -38.80
N GLY A 520 48.63 2.24 -40.05
CA GLY A 520 47.82 3.39 -40.46
C GLY A 520 48.64 4.59 -40.93
N VAL A 521 48.09 5.80 -40.76
CA VAL A 521 48.58 7.01 -41.47
C VAL A 521 50.00 7.40 -41.09
N SER A 522 50.35 7.35 -39.81
CA SER A 522 51.69 7.76 -39.35
C SER A 522 52.80 6.84 -39.89
N ALA A 523 52.60 5.52 -39.83
CA ALA A 523 53.55 4.53 -40.34
C ALA A 523 53.73 4.67 -41.86
N ALA A 524 52.62 4.83 -42.60
CA ALA A 524 52.64 5.02 -44.05
C ALA A 524 53.38 6.30 -44.50
N LEU A 525 53.26 7.40 -43.74
CA LEU A 525 53.99 8.64 -44.01
C LEU A 525 55.50 8.47 -43.80
N LEU A 526 55.90 7.80 -42.72
CA LEU A 526 57.32 7.51 -42.45
C LEU A 526 57.90 6.54 -43.49
N ALA A 527 57.16 5.50 -43.90
CA ALA A 527 57.54 4.61 -44.99
C ALA A 527 57.71 5.39 -46.32
N SER A 528 56.86 6.38 -46.56
CA SER A 528 56.98 7.26 -47.74
C SER A 528 58.26 8.11 -47.69
N MET A 529 58.59 8.66 -46.51
CA MET A 529 59.85 9.38 -46.30
C MET A 529 61.07 8.46 -46.45
N LEU A 530 60.94 7.20 -46.04
CA LEU A 530 62.00 6.20 -46.13
C LEU A 530 62.30 5.90 -47.60
N LYS A 531 61.26 5.72 -48.41
CA LYS A 531 61.39 5.57 -49.87
C LYS A 531 62.12 6.75 -50.51
N MET A 532 61.79 7.99 -50.12
CA MET A 532 62.48 9.17 -50.66
C MET A 532 63.96 9.18 -50.29
N THR A 533 64.31 8.70 -49.09
CA THR A 533 65.71 8.59 -48.63
C THR A 533 66.50 7.55 -49.44
N LEU A 534 65.82 6.50 -49.95
CA LEU A 534 66.43 5.50 -50.82
C LEU A 534 66.71 6.01 -52.24
N GLY A 535 66.15 7.14 -52.67
CA GLY A 535 66.34 7.66 -54.03
C GLY A 535 67.81 7.84 -54.47
N ASP A 536 68.71 8.10 -53.51
CA ASP A 536 70.13 8.41 -53.75
C ASP A 536 71.09 7.25 -53.44
N TRP A 537 70.57 6.05 -53.14
CA TRP A 537 71.41 4.92 -52.67
C TRP A 537 72.33 4.28 -53.71
N SER A 538 72.17 4.58 -55.01
CA SER A 538 73.05 4.05 -56.08
C SER A 538 74.52 4.37 -55.84
N ILE A 539 74.81 5.49 -55.15
CA ILE A 539 76.16 5.96 -54.82
C ILE A 539 76.80 5.14 -53.68
N LEU A 540 75.99 4.50 -52.82
CA LEU A 540 76.41 3.82 -51.59
C LEU A 540 76.19 2.29 -51.63
N LEU A 541 75.83 1.73 -52.79
CA LEU A 541 75.58 0.29 -52.96
C LEU A 541 76.74 -0.61 -52.51
N GLN A 542 77.98 -0.12 -52.59
CA GLN A 542 79.19 -0.90 -52.28
C GLN A 542 79.38 -1.17 -50.77
N ASP A 543 78.64 -0.49 -49.88
CA ASP A 543 78.63 -0.78 -48.43
C ASP A 543 77.22 -0.58 -47.82
N PRO A 544 76.43 -1.66 -47.70
CA PRO A 544 75.08 -1.62 -47.13
C PRO A 544 75.01 -1.04 -45.71
N SER A 545 76.06 -1.23 -44.89
CA SER A 545 76.10 -0.70 -43.52
C SER A 545 76.18 0.83 -43.46
N SER A 546 76.97 1.44 -44.37
CA SER A 546 77.07 2.89 -44.50
C SER A 546 75.75 3.52 -44.94
N LEU A 547 74.98 2.82 -45.77
CA LEU A 547 73.67 3.28 -46.20
C LEU A 547 72.62 3.21 -45.08
N LEU A 548 72.60 2.13 -44.29
CA LEU A 548 71.75 2.08 -43.09
C LEU A 548 72.09 3.20 -42.10
N LEU A 549 73.38 3.52 -41.94
CA LEU A 549 73.81 4.65 -41.12
C LEU A 549 73.34 6.00 -41.70
N HIS A 550 73.36 6.16 -43.02
CA HIS A 550 72.82 7.34 -43.70
C HIS A 550 71.31 7.49 -43.45
N ILE A 551 70.54 6.41 -43.64
CA ILE A 551 69.10 6.41 -43.37
C ILE A 551 68.84 6.78 -41.90
N ARG A 552 69.53 6.16 -40.95
CA ARG A 552 69.42 6.51 -39.53
C ARG A 552 69.59 8.00 -39.28
N ASN A 553 70.65 8.60 -39.82
CA ASN A 553 70.93 10.02 -39.62
C ASN A 553 69.87 10.93 -40.28
N GLN A 554 69.28 10.51 -41.40
CA GLN A 554 68.18 11.24 -42.04
C GLN A 554 66.88 11.21 -41.24
N PHE A 555 66.68 10.19 -40.42
CA PHE A 555 65.50 10.01 -39.57
C PHE A 555 65.67 10.54 -38.13
N GLU A 556 66.82 11.14 -37.81
CA GLU A 556 67.06 11.74 -36.49
C GLU A 556 66.08 12.90 -36.22
N GLY A 557 65.31 12.80 -35.13
CA GLY A 557 64.30 13.77 -34.72
C GLY A 557 63.00 13.75 -35.53
N LYS A 558 62.76 12.72 -36.35
CA LYS A 558 61.60 12.58 -37.25
C LYS A 558 60.72 11.36 -36.97
N LEU A 559 61.12 10.48 -36.04
CA LEU A 559 60.43 9.20 -35.81
C LEU A 559 59.28 9.28 -34.79
N ASP A 560 59.24 10.32 -33.95
CA ASP A 560 58.14 10.59 -32.99
C ASP A 560 57.63 9.35 -32.22
N GLY A 561 58.56 8.55 -31.70
CA GLY A 561 58.25 7.33 -30.93
C GLY A 561 58.14 6.05 -31.75
N HIS A 562 58.09 6.12 -33.08
CA HIS A 562 58.23 4.97 -33.98
C HIS A 562 59.70 4.53 -34.10
N PHE A 563 59.93 3.30 -34.55
CA PHE A 563 61.22 2.83 -35.03
C PHE A 563 61.08 2.16 -36.40
N ILE A 564 62.19 2.10 -37.13
CA ILE A 564 62.25 1.46 -38.46
C ILE A 564 63.17 0.25 -38.38
N THR A 565 62.69 -0.89 -38.82
CA THR A 565 63.53 -2.06 -39.07
C THR A 565 63.85 -2.12 -40.57
N ALA A 566 65.07 -2.49 -40.94
CA ALA A 566 65.42 -2.66 -42.35
C ALA A 566 66.49 -3.73 -42.59
N THR A 567 66.45 -4.38 -43.75
CA THR A 567 67.51 -5.22 -44.29
C THR A 567 67.89 -4.71 -45.67
N LEU A 568 69.20 -4.61 -45.91
CA LEU A 568 69.77 -4.11 -47.15
C LEU A 568 70.77 -5.11 -47.70
N VAL A 569 70.63 -5.47 -48.97
CA VAL A 569 71.48 -6.47 -49.63
C VAL A 569 71.99 -5.93 -50.95
N THR A 570 73.28 -6.01 -51.19
CA THR A 570 73.89 -5.70 -52.50
C THR A 570 74.52 -6.96 -53.07
N VAL A 571 74.21 -7.28 -54.32
CA VAL A 571 74.80 -8.40 -55.08
C VAL A 571 75.64 -7.84 -56.22
N ASP A 572 76.93 -8.16 -56.26
CA ASP A 572 77.75 -8.00 -57.46
C ASP A 572 77.45 -9.16 -58.42
N LEU A 573 76.73 -8.87 -59.50
CA LEU A 573 76.26 -9.89 -60.44
C LEU A 573 77.37 -10.49 -61.31
N ARG A 574 78.59 -9.94 -61.28
CA ARG A 574 79.75 -10.52 -62.00
C ARG A 574 80.43 -11.62 -61.21
N SER A 575 80.47 -11.47 -59.89
CA SER A 575 81.20 -12.38 -58.99
C SER A 575 80.28 -13.25 -58.15
N GLY A 576 79.00 -12.90 -58.02
CA GLY A 576 78.06 -13.51 -57.08
C GLY A 576 78.28 -13.04 -55.64
N LYS A 577 79.26 -12.17 -55.39
CA LYS A 577 79.56 -11.66 -54.05
C LYS A 577 78.42 -10.79 -53.55
N THR A 578 77.84 -11.19 -52.43
CA THR A 578 76.69 -10.55 -51.81
C THR A 578 77.05 -9.98 -50.46
N LEU A 579 76.66 -8.72 -50.23
CA LEU A 579 76.87 -7.98 -48.99
C LEU A 579 75.52 -7.74 -48.33
N ILE A 580 75.40 -8.06 -47.05
CA ILE A 580 74.15 -7.96 -46.28
C ILE A 580 74.42 -7.04 -45.09
N ALA A 581 73.50 -6.11 -44.82
CA ALA A 581 73.44 -5.38 -43.55
C ALA A 581 72.00 -5.35 -43.02
N ASN A 582 71.86 -5.42 -41.70
CA ASN A 582 70.57 -5.51 -41.02
C ASN A 582 70.48 -4.47 -39.91
N ALA A 583 69.33 -3.80 -39.82
CA ALA A 583 68.95 -2.84 -38.79
C ALA A 583 67.74 -3.38 -38.02
N GLY A 584 67.91 -4.53 -37.35
CA GLY A 584 66.89 -5.10 -36.46
C GLY A 584 65.70 -5.77 -37.15
N HIS A 585 65.69 -5.88 -38.48
CA HIS A 585 64.66 -6.56 -39.27
C HIS A 585 64.84 -8.09 -39.23
N PRO A 586 63.85 -8.90 -39.68
CA PRO A 586 64.05 -10.33 -39.89
C PRO A 586 65.27 -10.67 -40.74
N GLU A 587 65.78 -11.88 -40.55
CA GLU A 587 66.97 -12.44 -41.17
C GLU A 587 66.89 -12.40 -42.70
N CYS A 588 68.00 -12.06 -43.36
CA CYS A 588 68.14 -12.28 -44.79
C CYS A 588 68.36 -13.78 -45.02
N LEU A 589 67.54 -14.43 -45.86
CA LEU A 589 67.70 -15.85 -46.15
C LEU A 589 68.43 -16.03 -47.49
N VAL A 590 69.42 -16.92 -47.50
CA VAL A 590 70.01 -17.43 -48.75
C VAL A 590 69.51 -18.86 -48.94
N LEU A 591 68.62 -19.03 -49.91
CA LEU A 591 68.10 -20.31 -50.35
C LEU A 591 69.01 -20.88 -51.43
N ARG A 592 69.86 -21.83 -51.04
CA ARG A 592 70.76 -22.54 -51.95
C ARG A 592 69.95 -23.37 -52.95
N LYS A 593 70.49 -23.57 -54.15
CA LYS A 593 69.90 -24.46 -55.17
C LYS A 593 69.65 -25.89 -54.66
N SER A 594 70.42 -26.35 -53.67
CA SER A 594 70.25 -27.64 -53.01
C SER A 594 69.00 -27.74 -52.12
N GLY A 595 68.34 -26.61 -51.82
CA GLY A 595 67.24 -26.52 -50.86
C GLY A 595 67.70 -26.23 -49.42
N LEU A 596 68.99 -25.99 -49.19
CA LEU A 596 69.49 -25.48 -47.91
C LEU A 596 69.09 -24.01 -47.75
N VAL A 597 68.54 -23.65 -46.59
CA VAL A 597 68.20 -22.28 -46.21
C VAL A 597 69.24 -21.82 -45.19
N GLU A 598 69.97 -20.77 -45.50
CA GLU A 598 70.97 -20.14 -44.63
C GLU A 598 70.43 -18.78 -44.14
N PHE A 599 70.65 -18.46 -42.87
CA PHE A 599 70.12 -17.26 -42.21
C PHE A 599 71.25 -16.29 -41.92
N TYR A 600 71.09 -15.04 -42.34
CA TYR A 600 72.08 -13.97 -42.18
C TYR A 600 71.47 -12.80 -41.39
N ARG A 601 72.04 -12.55 -40.21
CA ARG A 601 71.68 -11.41 -39.34
C ARG A 601 72.92 -10.64 -38.90
N PRO A 602 73.52 -9.83 -39.79
CA PRO A 602 74.64 -8.98 -39.43
C PRO A 602 74.29 -8.08 -38.23
N LYS A 603 75.28 -7.73 -37.42
CA LYS A 603 75.04 -6.94 -36.20
C LYS A 603 74.47 -5.56 -36.55
N GLY A 604 73.29 -5.28 -36.01
CA GLY A 604 72.65 -3.97 -36.03
C GLY A 604 71.37 -3.98 -35.19
N VAL A 605 70.86 -2.79 -34.89
CA VAL A 605 69.61 -2.59 -34.12
C VAL A 605 68.68 -1.72 -34.95
N ALA A 606 67.38 -1.83 -34.72
CA ALA A 606 66.37 -0.97 -35.32
C ALA A 606 66.77 0.50 -35.28
N ILE A 607 66.46 1.21 -36.36
CA ILE A 607 66.69 2.65 -36.48
C ILE A 607 65.73 3.34 -35.50
N TYR A 608 66.30 3.86 -34.42
CA TYR A 608 65.57 4.54 -33.37
C TYR A 608 66.41 5.68 -32.79
N GLU A 609 65.78 6.81 -32.48
CA GLU A 609 66.47 8.04 -32.06
C GLU A 609 67.24 7.87 -30.74
N ALA A 610 66.67 7.13 -29.79
CA ALA A 610 67.25 7.02 -28.45
C ALA A 610 68.40 6.01 -28.35
N ILE A 611 68.67 5.23 -29.41
CA ILE A 611 69.68 4.16 -29.38
C ILE A 611 70.83 4.53 -30.32
N PRO A 612 72.05 4.76 -29.80
CA PRO A 612 73.24 4.86 -30.64
C PRO A 612 73.56 3.48 -31.24
N THR A 613 73.59 3.39 -32.57
CA THR A 613 73.79 2.12 -33.29
C THR A 613 74.95 2.20 -34.28
N THR A 614 75.59 1.05 -34.49
CA THR A 614 76.54 0.79 -35.58
C THR A 614 76.03 -0.43 -36.33
N TYR A 615 76.18 -0.41 -37.66
CA TYR A 615 75.76 -1.49 -38.56
C TYR A 615 77.00 -2.21 -39.06
N GLN A 616 76.92 -3.54 -39.22
CA GLN A 616 77.97 -4.36 -39.80
C GLN A 616 77.49 -4.97 -41.11
N THR A 617 78.41 -5.10 -42.06
CA THR A 617 78.19 -5.80 -43.32
C THR A 617 78.77 -7.22 -43.21
N GLU A 618 77.97 -8.23 -43.56
CA GLU A 618 78.41 -9.60 -43.74
C GLU A 618 78.46 -9.95 -45.22
N SER A 619 79.42 -10.79 -45.64
CA SER A 619 79.57 -11.19 -47.04
C SER A 619 79.31 -12.67 -47.25
N VAL A 620 78.58 -13.01 -48.30
CA VAL A 620 78.31 -14.38 -48.75
C VAL A 620 78.46 -14.48 -50.27
N ASP A 621 79.00 -15.59 -50.76
CA ASP A 621 79.07 -15.84 -52.21
C ASP A 621 77.85 -16.63 -52.67
N LEU A 622 77.16 -16.11 -53.70
CA LEU A 622 76.06 -16.81 -54.36
C LEU A 622 76.58 -17.64 -55.54
N LEU A 623 76.03 -18.84 -55.68
CA LEU A 623 76.24 -19.67 -56.86
C LEU A 623 75.04 -19.54 -57.81
N PRO A 624 75.22 -19.78 -59.13
CA PRO A 624 74.12 -19.79 -60.08
C PRO A 624 72.97 -20.73 -59.66
N GLY A 625 71.78 -20.16 -59.49
CA GLY A 625 70.55 -20.80 -59.03
C GLY A 625 70.22 -20.56 -57.55
N ASP A 626 71.13 -19.99 -56.77
CA ASP A 626 70.88 -19.55 -55.39
C ASP A 626 69.94 -18.33 -55.38
N LYS A 627 69.15 -18.21 -54.30
CA LYS A 627 68.15 -17.15 -54.15
C LYS A 627 68.35 -16.40 -52.84
N VAL A 628 68.28 -15.08 -52.90
CA VAL A 628 68.14 -14.22 -51.72
C VAL A 628 66.66 -13.98 -51.47
N VAL A 629 66.21 -14.19 -50.24
CA VAL A 629 64.83 -14.00 -49.80
C VAL A 629 64.81 -13.01 -48.63
N LEU A 630 64.08 -11.92 -48.82
CA LEU A 630 63.84 -10.88 -47.84
C LEU A 630 62.34 -10.83 -47.53
N TYR A 631 61.99 -10.73 -46.25
CA TYR A 631 60.61 -10.77 -45.80
C TYR A 631 60.40 -9.90 -44.55
N THR A 632 59.17 -9.42 -44.36
CA THR A 632 58.74 -8.73 -43.14
C THR A 632 58.13 -9.71 -42.13
N ASP A 633 58.08 -9.29 -40.86
CA ASP A 633 57.61 -10.10 -39.74
C ASP A 633 56.13 -10.51 -39.88
N GLY A 634 55.31 -9.77 -40.65
CA GLY A 634 53.95 -10.20 -40.96
C GLY A 634 53.83 -11.60 -41.61
N ILE A 635 54.92 -12.16 -42.16
CA ILE A 635 54.97 -13.55 -42.62
C ILE A 635 55.10 -14.55 -41.46
N PRO A 636 56.21 -14.60 -40.69
CA PRO A 636 56.34 -15.53 -39.57
C PRO A 636 55.35 -15.24 -38.42
N ASP A 637 54.95 -13.98 -38.21
CA ASP A 637 54.08 -13.59 -37.10
C ASP A 637 52.58 -13.77 -37.40
N SER A 638 52.23 -14.15 -38.63
CA SER A 638 50.89 -14.53 -39.02
C SER A 638 50.33 -15.66 -38.13
N ARG A 639 49.07 -15.54 -37.68
CA ARG A 639 48.45 -16.51 -36.78
C ARG A 639 47.26 -17.24 -37.39
N ASN A 640 47.07 -18.50 -37.01
CA ASN A 640 45.87 -19.27 -37.33
C ASN A 640 44.72 -18.99 -36.35
N SER A 641 43.56 -19.62 -36.54
CA SER A 641 42.38 -19.48 -35.66
C SER A 641 42.60 -19.91 -34.21
N GLU A 642 43.63 -20.72 -33.95
CA GLU A 642 44.02 -21.19 -32.62
C GLU A 642 45.05 -20.26 -31.95
N GLY A 643 45.50 -19.22 -32.66
CA GLY A 643 46.47 -18.25 -32.18
C GLY A 643 47.93 -18.70 -32.32
N GLU A 644 48.20 -19.82 -33.02
CA GLU A 644 49.56 -20.29 -33.28
C GLU A 644 50.22 -19.45 -34.37
N PHE A 645 51.48 -19.06 -34.16
CA PHE A 645 52.31 -18.38 -35.16
C PHE A 645 52.65 -19.31 -36.33
N PHE A 646 52.73 -18.76 -37.53
CA PHE A 646 53.21 -19.45 -38.72
C PHE A 646 54.66 -19.89 -38.50
N GLY A 647 55.50 -18.97 -38.03
CA GLY A 647 56.86 -19.21 -37.57
C GLY A 647 57.88 -19.40 -38.69
N GLU A 648 59.14 -19.16 -38.34
CA GLU A 648 60.29 -19.26 -39.26
C GLU A 648 60.53 -20.69 -39.74
N ASP A 649 60.22 -21.70 -38.93
CA ASP A 649 60.35 -23.12 -39.29
C ASP A 649 59.47 -23.47 -40.49
N ARG A 650 58.20 -23.05 -40.48
CA ARG A 650 57.25 -23.32 -41.58
C ARG A 650 57.61 -22.53 -42.83
N LEU A 651 58.08 -21.29 -42.67
CA LEU A 651 58.61 -20.49 -43.78
C LEU A 651 59.80 -21.21 -44.44
N SER A 652 60.74 -21.69 -43.64
CA SER A 652 61.94 -22.40 -44.11
C SER A 652 61.59 -23.70 -44.83
N ASP A 653 60.66 -24.48 -44.28
CA ASP A 653 60.15 -25.70 -44.92
C ASP A 653 59.48 -25.40 -46.26
N LEU A 654 58.72 -24.31 -46.34
CA LEU A 654 58.01 -23.90 -47.56
C LEU A 654 59.00 -23.43 -48.63
N LEU A 655 60.02 -22.65 -48.25
CA LEU A 655 61.12 -22.24 -49.13
C LEU A 655 61.90 -23.44 -49.65
N ARG A 656 62.27 -24.38 -48.76
CA ARG A 656 62.97 -25.61 -49.12
C ARG A 656 62.19 -26.45 -50.13
N LYS A 657 60.88 -26.66 -49.92
CA LYS A 657 60.02 -27.44 -50.82
C LYS A 657 59.86 -26.83 -52.20
N ASN A 658 60.04 -25.51 -52.33
CA ASN A 658 59.83 -24.77 -53.56
C ASN A 658 61.13 -24.18 -54.14
N SER A 659 62.30 -24.62 -53.67
CA SER A 659 63.61 -24.04 -54.03
C SER A 659 63.94 -24.07 -55.53
N PHE A 660 63.37 -25.05 -56.25
CA PHE A 660 63.53 -25.24 -57.69
C PHE A 660 62.65 -24.30 -58.53
N ARG A 661 61.65 -23.64 -57.93
CA ARG A 661 60.72 -22.75 -58.63
C ARG A 661 61.37 -21.39 -58.92
N PRO A 662 60.97 -20.70 -60.00
CA PRO A 662 61.40 -19.32 -60.24
C PRO A 662 60.88 -18.37 -59.14
N PRO A 663 61.50 -17.20 -58.94
CA PRO A 663 61.14 -16.24 -57.89
C PRO A 663 59.65 -15.89 -57.82
N GLU A 664 58.99 -15.74 -58.96
CA GLU A 664 57.56 -15.40 -59.03
C GLU A 664 56.67 -16.48 -58.42
N GLU A 665 56.84 -17.73 -58.87
CA GLU A 665 56.11 -18.88 -58.33
C GLU A 665 56.47 -19.14 -56.87
N LEU A 666 57.71 -18.88 -56.46
CA LEU A 666 58.15 -19.03 -55.07
C LEU A 666 57.42 -18.01 -54.17
N CYS A 667 57.37 -16.74 -54.58
CA CYS A 667 56.63 -15.71 -53.86
C CYS A 667 55.15 -16.08 -53.73
N ASP A 668 54.49 -16.50 -54.81
CA ASP A 668 53.09 -16.92 -54.78
C ASP A 668 52.87 -18.11 -53.85
N SER A 669 53.79 -19.08 -53.86
CA SER A 669 53.72 -20.26 -52.99
C SER A 669 53.82 -19.89 -51.50
N VAL A 670 54.68 -18.92 -51.16
CA VAL A 670 54.84 -18.44 -49.78
C VAL A 670 53.58 -17.71 -49.33
N ILE A 671 53.10 -16.74 -50.10
CA ILE A 671 51.90 -15.96 -49.75
C ILE A 671 50.67 -16.86 -49.64
N HIS A 672 50.47 -17.79 -50.57
CA HIS A 672 49.35 -18.75 -50.48
C HIS A 672 49.50 -19.69 -49.28
N GLY A 673 50.71 -20.10 -48.93
CA GLY A 673 50.98 -20.93 -47.75
C GLY A 673 50.56 -20.23 -46.46
N VAL A 674 50.94 -18.95 -46.30
CA VAL A 674 50.56 -18.13 -45.14
C VAL A 674 49.05 -17.92 -45.08
N GLN A 675 48.42 -17.56 -46.20
CA GLN A 675 46.96 -17.36 -46.27
C GLN A 675 46.18 -18.64 -45.95
N SER A 676 46.64 -19.79 -46.44
CA SER A 676 46.01 -21.09 -46.16
C SER A 676 46.13 -21.44 -44.68
N PHE A 677 47.20 -21.02 -44.01
CA PHE A 677 47.39 -21.21 -42.57
C PHE A 677 46.51 -20.29 -41.72
N GLN A 678 46.31 -19.03 -42.14
CA GLN A 678 45.45 -18.06 -41.46
C GLN A 678 43.95 -18.44 -41.46
N GLY A 679 43.47 -19.11 -42.53
CA GLY A 679 42.06 -19.51 -42.64
C GLY A 679 41.10 -18.33 -42.79
N GLU A 680 40.01 -18.30 -42.01
CA GLU A 680 39.08 -17.15 -41.96
C GLU A 680 39.61 -15.96 -41.15
N PHE A 681 40.72 -16.13 -40.43
CA PHE A 681 41.34 -15.10 -39.58
C PHE A 681 42.26 -14.20 -40.43
N GLN A 682 41.67 -13.24 -41.15
CA GLN A 682 42.40 -12.45 -42.15
C GLN A 682 43.22 -11.30 -41.55
N HIS A 683 44.49 -11.18 -42.02
CA HIS A 683 45.39 -10.01 -42.01
C HIS A 683 45.58 -9.28 -40.67
N GLN A 684 46.58 -9.73 -39.91
CA GLN A 684 46.98 -9.11 -38.65
C GLN A 684 48.10 -8.08 -38.79
N ASP A 685 48.86 -8.15 -39.88
CA ASP A 685 49.97 -7.23 -40.18
C ASP A 685 50.24 -7.16 -41.69
N ASP A 686 51.07 -6.20 -42.10
CA ASP A 686 51.53 -6.05 -43.48
C ASP A 686 52.46 -7.22 -43.86
N MET A 687 52.35 -7.73 -45.08
CA MET A 687 53.21 -8.80 -45.58
C MET A 687 53.99 -8.33 -46.79
N ALA A 688 55.31 -8.29 -46.69
CA ALA A 688 56.20 -8.04 -47.81
C ALA A 688 57.20 -9.21 -47.98
N LEU A 689 57.40 -9.61 -49.24
CA LEU A 689 58.33 -10.67 -49.62
C LEU A 689 59.03 -10.26 -50.91
N LEU A 690 60.37 -10.30 -50.92
CA LEU A 690 61.21 -10.00 -52.08
C LEU A 690 62.18 -11.17 -52.30
N VAL A 691 62.22 -11.70 -53.52
CA VAL A 691 63.05 -12.84 -53.90
C VAL A 691 63.88 -12.48 -55.14
N VAL A 692 65.19 -12.73 -55.05
CA VAL A 692 66.13 -12.59 -56.17
C VAL A 692 66.89 -13.88 -56.40
N GLU A 693 66.79 -14.44 -57.61
CA GLU A 693 67.57 -15.59 -58.06
C GLU A 693 68.78 -15.12 -58.86
N TYR A 694 69.98 -15.54 -58.47
CA TYR A 694 71.23 -15.27 -59.21
C TYR A 694 71.42 -16.32 -60.31
N LEU A 695 71.70 -15.91 -61.55
CA LEU A 695 71.81 -16.81 -62.71
C LEU A 695 73.24 -17.05 -63.21
N GLY A 696 74.23 -16.29 -62.71
CA GLY A 696 75.61 -16.32 -63.19
C GLY A 696 75.94 -15.11 -64.05
#